data_AF-A0A6F8T8L5-F1
#
_entry.id   AF-A0A6F8T8L5-F1
#
_cell.length_a   1.000
_cell.length_b   1.000
_cell.length_c   1.000
_cell.angle_alpha   90.00
_cell.angle_beta   90.00
_cell.angle_gamma   90.00
#
_symmetry.space_group_name_H-M   'P 1'
#
loop_
_entity.id
_entity.type
_entity.pdbx_description
1 polymer ?
#
loop_
_entity_poly.entity_id
_entity_poly.type
_entity_poly.pdbx_seq_one_letter_code
_entity_poly.pdbx_strand_id
1 'polypeptide(L)'
;MWYQKLLKPLTLKVIEADQGRANIFLVKIFQVLERISKSPIPAEALLNLIDKMYKKYDQKINDSVKLVDFCQDLLVLSMLFMKGASDKPVWNSDFDVLWLNKELGRTYLGFISGNIEEIHALERQAFKELGYSLETDFANLLTIFSKEDQEIAQLNGLIREFEDLSNQSEGFDEFISCIKKIITEKEEKESQRLKFAEQSNFEEQRKPEEKHTLEKEHALHLTINESSNHSAVPVEPPEFNHRTTTMRQIHLANAQTVNACTLISVAVINAILNARDETAMEVEIAKAHDESQKRYREDFTGLAHGEGVLETAAYQKYYSNAFADPVSQTLIVPVDNEALKQIIDNRNGFLENKGLELNLNFFTYNGDLTETIQQLAPTQEIDWTTVTEDELQRIVQQDKRLPLVDQILRLIVPLNAQGITIRMDGHTISLVKREDAYYSYDSLTGDLSITKNSQEMAEHLGAKIATNQAKEALIYCFSPLQVLRFAPDSSVKKEKTVKKEVPHKDVAVETAGLNAEIIHDLINNRDLFDTVDEWQQVNANLFTLIVSRLNVVYLSAGEWATITAGQLCSLLNIEDNPISTVPPHVSGHPSSIPPVTEGIKQEEHISPVIKPIIHEMPQVPVNDAPEQPVQDSEKLIAIIDKLIENMSIQQNGRQTTRNSQWKANLLTAIKEDIQLKDSEAIDINQCIADIRTVCAKKRNILHFWAEPHSVSEFEKMVRDEEIATPQTNVLAQ
;
A
#
# COMPACT_ATOMS: atom_id res chain seq x y z
N MET A 1 -0.33 13.52 2.48
CA MET A 1 -0.06 14.65 1.56
C MET A 1 -0.94 15.86 1.88
N TRP A 2 -0.71 17.02 1.24
CA TRP A 2 -1.50 18.25 1.47
C TRP A 2 -2.98 18.04 1.10
N TYR A 3 -3.29 17.35 0.00
CA TYR A 3 -4.67 17.08 -0.42
C TYR A 3 -5.45 16.20 0.57
N GLN A 4 -4.78 15.23 1.21
CA GLN A 4 -5.38 14.43 2.30
C GLN A 4 -5.72 15.31 3.50
N LYS A 5 -4.79 16.19 3.90
CA LYS A 5 -5.04 17.15 5.00
C LYS A 5 -6.19 18.09 4.66
N LEU A 6 -6.28 18.54 3.41
CA LEU A 6 -7.34 19.41 2.94
C LEU A 6 -8.72 18.73 2.93
N LEU A 7 -8.81 17.44 2.61
CA LEU A 7 -10.08 16.70 2.63
C LEU A 7 -10.45 16.16 4.01
N LYS A 8 -9.49 16.04 4.93
CA LYS A 8 -9.70 15.51 6.29
C LYS A 8 -10.85 16.21 7.05
N PRO A 9 -11.02 17.55 7.03
CA PRO A 9 -12.16 18.20 7.69
C PRO A 9 -13.53 17.72 7.21
N LEU A 10 -13.65 17.26 5.97
CA LEU A 10 -14.93 16.73 5.46
C LEU A 10 -15.32 15.40 6.11
N THR A 11 -14.38 14.66 6.74
CA THR A 11 -14.73 13.43 7.45
C THR A 11 -15.51 13.72 8.74
N LEU A 12 -15.44 14.94 9.30
CA LEU A 12 -16.30 15.38 10.41
C LEU A 12 -17.78 15.45 10.04
N LYS A 13 -18.10 15.46 8.73
CA LYS A 13 -19.48 15.39 8.23
C LYS A 13 -20.07 13.99 8.40
N VAL A 14 -19.22 12.97 8.45
CA VAL A 14 -19.62 11.58 8.68
C VAL A 14 -20.08 11.40 10.13
N ILE A 15 -21.01 10.47 10.33
CA ILE A 15 -21.49 10.08 11.66
C ILE A 15 -20.29 9.81 12.58
N GLU A 16 -20.31 10.34 13.81
CA GLU A 16 -19.20 10.38 14.77
C GLU A 16 -18.53 9.01 14.95
N ALA A 17 -19.35 7.97 15.11
CA ALA A 17 -18.90 6.58 15.26
C ALA A 17 -18.08 6.05 14.08
N ASP A 18 -18.24 6.64 12.88
CA ASP A 18 -17.60 6.22 11.64
C ASP A 18 -16.56 7.23 11.10
N GLN A 19 -16.31 8.36 11.76
CA GLN A 19 -15.36 9.37 11.28
C GLN A 19 -13.93 8.82 11.15
N GLY A 20 -13.52 7.97 12.10
CA GLY A 20 -12.24 7.26 12.02
C GLY A 20 -12.14 6.41 10.76
N ARG A 21 -13.21 5.66 10.43
CA ARG A 21 -13.31 4.86 9.20
C ARG A 21 -13.24 5.74 7.96
N ALA A 22 -13.96 6.84 7.91
CA ALA A 22 -13.89 7.76 6.78
C ALA A 22 -12.45 8.28 6.54
N ASN A 23 -11.70 8.58 7.60
CA ASN A 23 -10.29 8.97 7.50
C ASN A 23 -9.39 7.84 6.96
N ILE A 24 -9.62 6.60 7.41
CA ILE A 24 -8.88 5.43 6.93
C ILE A 24 -9.12 5.23 5.43
N PHE A 25 -10.39 5.30 5.01
CA PHE A 25 -10.74 5.18 3.60
C PHE A 25 -10.13 6.31 2.76
N LEU A 26 -10.12 7.53 3.27
CA LEU A 26 -9.45 8.68 2.64
C LEU A 26 -7.96 8.40 2.39
N VAL A 27 -7.24 7.81 3.36
CA VAL A 27 -5.83 7.45 3.16
C VAL A 27 -5.70 6.34 2.12
N LYS A 28 -6.52 5.28 2.23
CA LYS A 28 -6.47 4.12 1.31
C LYS A 28 -6.77 4.50 -0.13
N ILE A 29 -7.78 5.34 -0.40
CA ILE A 29 -8.09 5.76 -1.77
C ILE A 29 -6.89 6.44 -2.41
N PHE A 30 -6.19 7.34 -1.71
CA PHE A 30 -5.04 8.05 -2.26
C PHE A 30 -3.83 7.15 -2.51
N GLN A 31 -3.58 6.15 -1.65
CA GLN A 31 -2.58 5.12 -1.92
C GLN A 31 -2.88 4.36 -3.22
N VAL A 32 -4.16 4.10 -3.48
CA VAL A 32 -4.60 3.47 -4.74
C VAL A 32 -4.41 4.41 -5.92
N LEU A 33 -4.75 5.70 -5.79
CA LEU A 33 -4.54 6.69 -6.86
C LEU A 33 -3.05 6.78 -7.25
N GLU A 34 -2.15 6.85 -6.26
CA GLU A 34 -0.68 6.87 -6.47
C GLU A 34 -0.17 5.62 -7.19
N ARG A 35 -0.71 4.45 -6.83
CA ARG A 35 -0.37 3.18 -7.48
C ARG A 35 -0.82 3.17 -8.94
N ILE A 36 -2.03 3.67 -9.22
CA ILE A 36 -2.62 3.71 -10.58
C ILE A 36 -1.84 4.68 -11.47
N SER A 37 -1.49 5.87 -10.96
CA SER A 37 -0.74 6.86 -11.75
C SER A 37 0.68 6.41 -12.07
N LYS A 38 1.32 5.57 -11.24
CA LYS A 38 2.75 5.22 -11.33
C LYS A 38 3.67 6.46 -11.31
N SER A 39 3.13 7.58 -10.86
CA SER A 39 3.69 8.93 -10.82
C SER A 39 2.94 9.71 -9.72
N PRO A 40 3.27 10.98 -9.44
CA PRO A 40 2.36 11.83 -8.68
C PRO A 40 0.95 11.79 -9.30
N ILE A 41 -0.08 11.85 -8.45
CA ILE A 41 -1.47 11.88 -8.92
C ILE A 41 -1.64 13.12 -9.81
N PRO A 42 -2.28 13.01 -10.98
CA PRO A 42 -2.51 14.17 -11.84
C PRO A 42 -3.16 15.31 -11.04
N ALA A 43 -2.52 16.46 -11.09
CA ALA A 43 -2.84 17.55 -10.20
C ALA A 43 -4.25 18.13 -10.49
N GLU A 44 -4.67 18.07 -11.76
CA GLU A 44 -6.04 18.35 -12.21
C GLU A 44 -7.08 17.39 -11.58
N ALA A 45 -6.74 16.11 -11.41
CA ALA A 45 -7.63 15.16 -10.75
C ALA A 45 -7.81 15.47 -9.26
N LEU A 46 -6.74 15.87 -8.58
CA LEU A 46 -6.77 16.29 -7.18
C LEU A 46 -7.63 17.55 -6.98
N LEU A 47 -7.41 18.59 -7.78
CA LEU A 47 -8.18 19.84 -7.68
C LEU A 47 -9.67 19.63 -7.95
N ASN A 48 -10.00 18.82 -8.96
CA ASN A 48 -11.39 18.47 -9.24
C ASN A 48 -12.03 17.67 -8.12
N LEU A 49 -11.33 16.68 -7.57
CA LEU A 49 -11.82 15.89 -6.44
C LEU A 49 -12.11 16.79 -5.23
N ILE A 50 -11.19 17.71 -4.91
CA ILE A 50 -11.35 18.68 -3.83
C ILE A 50 -12.56 19.58 -4.07
N ASP A 51 -12.67 20.20 -5.26
CA ASP A 51 -13.80 21.07 -5.62
C ASP A 51 -15.14 20.37 -5.40
N LYS A 52 -15.31 19.16 -5.96
CA LYS A 52 -16.60 18.46 -5.90
C LYS A 52 -16.91 17.92 -4.50
N MET A 53 -15.92 17.38 -3.78
CA MET A 53 -16.14 16.90 -2.41
C MET A 53 -16.57 18.04 -1.49
N TYR A 54 -15.93 19.21 -1.58
CA TYR A 54 -16.35 20.37 -0.80
C TYR A 54 -17.72 20.90 -1.21
N LYS A 55 -18.03 21.01 -2.52
CA LYS A 55 -19.37 21.40 -2.97
C LYS A 55 -20.48 20.51 -2.40
N LYS A 56 -20.22 19.20 -2.31
CA LYS A 56 -21.20 18.23 -1.82
C LYS A 56 -21.33 18.24 -0.29
N TYR A 57 -20.22 18.40 0.44
CA TYR A 57 -20.16 18.11 1.87
C TYR A 57 -19.89 19.30 2.80
N ASP A 58 -19.33 20.40 2.32
CA ASP A 58 -18.93 21.53 3.17
C ASP A 58 -20.09 22.11 3.99
N GLN A 59 -21.25 22.24 3.34
CA GLN A 59 -22.47 22.79 3.91
C GLN A 59 -23.31 21.74 4.68
N LYS A 60 -22.86 20.48 4.75
CA LYS A 60 -23.54 19.45 5.57
C LYS A 60 -23.26 19.71 7.04
N ILE A 61 -24.21 19.31 7.88
CA ILE A 61 -24.04 19.35 9.34
C ILE A 61 -23.01 18.27 9.72
N ASN A 62 -22.17 18.53 10.72
CA ASN A 62 -21.29 17.49 11.25
C ASN A 62 -22.13 16.32 11.79
N ASP A 63 -21.60 15.10 11.78
CA ASP A 63 -22.33 13.91 12.27
C ASP A 63 -23.68 13.65 11.55
N SER A 64 -23.77 13.92 10.24
CA SER A 64 -25.03 13.77 9.48
C SER A 64 -24.94 12.91 8.22
N VAL A 65 -23.72 12.62 7.76
CA VAL A 65 -23.47 11.86 6.52
C VAL A 65 -23.16 10.42 6.88
N LYS A 66 -23.76 9.46 6.17
CA LYS A 66 -23.42 8.05 6.36
C LYS A 66 -22.04 7.76 5.79
N LEU A 67 -21.29 6.86 6.43
CA LEU A 67 -19.98 6.43 5.97
C LEU A 67 -20.01 5.98 4.50
N VAL A 68 -20.98 5.14 4.15
CA VAL A 68 -21.12 4.58 2.80
C VAL A 68 -21.29 5.66 1.73
N ASP A 69 -22.15 6.65 1.99
CA ASP A 69 -22.42 7.73 1.05
C ASP A 69 -21.14 8.56 0.77
N PHE A 70 -20.41 8.90 1.85
CA PHE A 70 -19.15 9.64 1.75
C PHE A 70 -18.07 8.85 0.98
N CYS A 71 -17.88 7.58 1.33
CA CYS A 71 -16.86 6.72 0.71
C CYS A 71 -17.16 6.40 -0.75
N GLN A 72 -18.43 6.14 -1.11
CA GLN A 72 -18.83 5.92 -2.51
C GLN A 72 -18.58 7.17 -3.36
N ASP A 73 -18.96 8.35 -2.88
CA ASP A 73 -18.70 9.60 -3.61
C ASP A 73 -17.21 9.85 -3.80
N LEU A 74 -16.43 9.68 -2.74
CA LEU A 74 -14.98 9.87 -2.79
C LEU A 74 -14.34 8.91 -3.80
N LEU A 75 -14.73 7.62 -3.79
CA LEU A 75 -14.24 6.62 -4.74
C LEU A 75 -14.60 7.02 -6.19
N VAL A 76 -15.88 7.25 -6.45
CA VAL A 76 -16.39 7.41 -7.81
C VAL A 76 -15.90 8.72 -8.43
N LEU A 77 -15.86 9.81 -7.67
CA LEU A 77 -15.27 11.06 -8.13
C LEU A 77 -13.79 10.89 -8.42
N SER A 78 -13.05 10.19 -7.55
CA SER A 78 -11.63 9.89 -7.80
C SER A 78 -11.44 9.12 -9.10
N MET A 79 -12.27 8.12 -9.36
CA MET A 79 -12.24 7.34 -10.60
C MET A 79 -12.48 8.20 -11.84
N LEU A 80 -13.55 9.01 -11.84
CA LEU A 80 -13.89 9.89 -12.96
C LEU A 80 -12.77 10.89 -13.26
N PHE A 81 -12.19 11.49 -12.22
CA PHE A 81 -11.14 12.49 -12.40
C PHE A 81 -9.80 11.87 -12.79
N MET A 82 -9.46 10.68 -12.29
CA MET A 82 -8.27 9.94 -12.75
C MET A 82 -8.37 9.53 -14.21
N LYS A 83 -9.52 8.99 -14.63
CA LYS A 83 -9.80 8.66 -16.04
C LYS A 83 -9.73 9.89 -16.94
N GLY A 84 -9.99 11.04 -16.36
CA GLY A 84 -9.94 12.27 -17.07
C GLY A 84 -8.57 12.86 -17.26
N ALA A 85 -7.88 13.06 -16.16
CA ALA A 85 -6.62 13.79 -16.15
C ALA A 85 -5.46 12.93 -16.67
N SER A 86 -5.63 11.60 -16.79
CA SER A 86 -4.59 10.70 -17.26
C SER A 86 -4.59 10.56 -18.78
N ASP A 87 -3.43 10.74 -19.41
CA ASP A 87 -3.20 10.37 -20.80
C ASP A 87 -3.24 8.86 -21.02
N LYS A 88 -2.92 8.09 -19.96
CA LYS A 88 -2.98 6.63 -19.98
C LYS A 88 -4.40 6.19 -19.65
N PRO A 89 -4.92 5.15 -20.33
CA PRO A 89 -6.24 4.63 -20.02
C PRO A 89 -6.26 4.12 -18.57
N VAL A 90 -7.19 4.66 -17.79
CA VAL A 90 -7.52 4.18 -16.44
C VAL A 90 -8.84 3.43 -16.52
N TRP A 91 -8.86 2.20 -16.03
CA TRP A 91 -10.02 1.32 -16.04
C TRP A 91 -10.62 1.21 -14.65
N ASN A 92 -11.88 0.77 -14.57
CA ASN A 92 -12.49 0.48 -13.27
C ASN A 92 -11.73 -0.62 -12.54
N SER A 93 -11.29 -1.66 -13.25
CA SER A 93 -10.47 -2.73 -12.66
C SER A 93 -9.18 -2.25 -11.97
N ASP A 94 -8.66 -1.05 -12.27
CA ASP A 94 -7.45 -0.56 -11.62
C ASP A 94 -7.67 -0.19 -10.13
N PHE A 95 -8.93 -0.04 -9.73
CA PHE A 95 -9.37 0.27 -8.37
C PHE A 95 -9.89 -0.96 -7.60
N ASP A 96 -9.78 -2.14 -8.20
CA ASP A 96 -10.31 -3.41 -7.68
C ASP A 96 -9.96 -3.70 -6.23
N VAL A 97 -8.75 -3.36 -5.80
CA VAL A 97 -8.25 -3.52 -4.43
C VAL A 97 -9.16 -2.89 -3.37
N LEU A 98 -9.96 -1.88 -3.73
CA LEU A 98 -10.87 -1.20 -2.80
C LEU A 98 -12.20 -1.91 -2.60
N TRP A 99 -12.66 -2.72 -3.57
CA TRP A 99 -13.94 -3.42 -3.47
C TRP A 99 -13.86 -4.95 -3.54
N LEU A 100 -12.76 -5.51 -4.07
CA LEU A 100 -12.47 -6.94 -3.99
C LEU A 100 -12.02 -7.34 -2.59
N ASN A 101 -11.41 -6.42 -1.85
CA ASN A 101 -11.24 -6.61 -0.41
C ASN A 101 -12.63 -6.55 0.25
N LYS A 102 -13.15 -7.71 0.68
CA LYS A 102 -14.51 -7.86 1.23
C LYS A 102 -14.76 -6.92 2.41
N GLU A 103 -13.77 -6.73 3.28
CA GLU A 103 -13.87 -5.83 4.41
C GLU A 103 -14.03 -4.38 3.93
N LEU A 104 -13.20 -3.96 2.97
CA LEU A 104 -13.27 -2.60 2.40
C LEU A 104 -14.56 -2.35 1.61
N GLY A 105 -14.89 -3.24 0.69
CA GLY A 105 -16.08 -3.13 -0.16
C GLY A 105 -17.37 -3.12 0.65
N ARG A 106 -17.49 -4.01 1.64
CA ARG A 106 -18.71 -4.10 2.46
C ARG A 106 -18.81 -2.97 3.47
N THR A 107 -17.72 -2.69 4.19
CA THR A 107 -17.75 -1.73 5.31
C THR A 107 -17.84 -0.29 4.82
N TYR A 108 -17.07 0.05 3.78
CA TYR A 108 -16.94 1.44 3.34
C TYR A 108 -17.83 1.75 2.15
N LEU A 109 -18.04 0.78 1.24
CA LEU A 109 -18.79 1.03 0.01
C LEU A 109 -20.19 0.43 0.04
N GLY A 110 -20.55 -0.31 1.10
CA GLY A 110 -21.85 -0.96 1.22
C GLY A 110 -22.10 -2.01 0.14
N PHE A 111 -21.06 -2.49 -0.55
CA PHE A 111 -21.21 -3.49 -1.59
C PHE A 111 -21.46 -4.85 -0.97
N ILE A 112 -22.52 -5.48 -1.46
CA ILE A 112 -22.89 -6.85 -1.08
C ILE A 112 -22.13 -7.84 -1.95
N SER A 113 -21.90 -7.48 -3.21
CA SER A 113 -21.33 -8.36 -4.24
C SER A 113 -19.94 -7.96 -4.72
N GLY A 114 -19.46 -6.75 -4.41
CA GLY A 114 -18.20 -6.23 -4.95
C GLY A 114 -18.11 -6.34 -6.48
N ASN A 115 -19.26 -6.43 -7.16
CA ASN A 115 -19.32 -6.65 -8.59
C ASN A 115 -18.99 -5.33 -9.30
N ILE A 116 -18.16 -5.41 -10.33
CA ILE A 116 -17.80 -4.29 -11.17
C ILE A 116 -19.02 -3.57 -11.79
N GLU A 117 -20.16 -4.25 -11.94
CA GLU A 117 -21.40 -3.63 -12.38
C GLU A 117 -21.99 -2.63 -11.38
N GLU A 118 -21.83 -2.84 -10.07
CA GLU A 118 -22.22 -1.87 -9.03
C GLU A 118 -21.37 -0.59 -9.16
N ILE A 119 -20.06 -0.78 -9.40
CA ILE A 119 -19.12 0.32 -9.68
C ILE A 119 -19.50 1.06 -10.97
N HIS A 120 -19.82 0.34 -12.04
CA HIS A 120 -20.27 0.92 -13.31
C HIS A 120 -21.54 1.76 -13.14
N ALA A 121 -22.48 1.27 -12.34
CA ALA A 121 -23.73 1.99 -12.06
C ALA A 121 -23.47 3.27 -11.27
N LEU A 122 -22.65 3.21 -10.23
CA LEU A 122 -22.26 4.38 -9.44
C LEU A 122 -21.51 5.42 -10.27
N GLU A 123 -20.55 4.99 -11.10
CA GLU A 123 -19.80 5.87 -11.99
C GLU A 123 -20.72 6.65 -12.95
N ARG A 124 -21.62 5.94 -13.63
CA ARG A 124 -22.59 6.58 -14.54
C ARG A 124 -23.51 7.55 -13.81
N GLN A 125 -23.96 7.19 -12.62
CA GLN A 125 -24.84 8.02 -11.82
C GLN A 125 -24.12 9.30 -11.37
N ALA A 126 -22.90 9.19 -10.82
CA ALA A 126 -22.12 10.35 -10.41
C ALA A 126 -21.79 11.27 -11.60
N PHE A 127 -21.41 10.70 -12.76
CA PHE A 127 -21.11 11.51 -13.93
C PHE A 127 -22.35 12.27 -14.43
N LYS A 128 -23.53 11.64 -14.35
CA LYS A 128 -24.81 12.30 -14.63
C LYS A 128 -25.14 13.39 -13.61
N GLU A 129 -24.89 13.18 -12.32
CA GLU A 129 -25.10 14.19 -11.26
C GLU A 129 -24.20 15.41 -11.43
N LEU A 130 -23.01 15.23 -12.01
CA LEU A 130 -22.12 16.31 -12.41
C LEU A 130 -22.57 17.04 -13.69
N GLY A 131 -23.72 16.67 -14.27
CA GLY A 131 -24.18 17.21 -15.54
C GLY A 131 -23.23 16.88 -16.69
N TYR A 132 -22.51 15.76 -16.58
CA TYR A 132 -21.44 15.36 -17.50
C TYR A 132 -20.29 16.37 -17.63
N SER A 133 -20.18 17.32 -16.69
CA SER A 133 -19.07 18.27 -16.63
C SER A 133 -18.08 17.87 -15.54
N LEU A 134 -16.81 17.79 -15.92
CA LEU A 134 -15.71 17.52 -15.00
C LEU A 134 -14.80 18.74 -14.85
N GLU A 135 -15.32 19.92 -15.18
CA GLU A 135 -14.60 21.19 -15.09
C GLU A 135 -14.36 21.58 -13.63
N THR A 136 -13.16 22.10 -13.38
CA THR A 136 -12.78 22.65 -12.09
C THR A 136 -13.35 24.05 -11.92
N ASP A 137 -13.96 24.31 -10.76
CA ASP A 137 -14.35 25.67 -10.38
C ASP A 137 -13.27 26.29 -9.50
N PHE A 138 -12.36 27.03 -10.14
CA PHE A 138 -11.25 27.68 -9.44
C PHE A 138 -11.71 28.72 -8.43
N ALA A 139 -12.84 29.40 -8.67
CA ALA A 139 -13.38 30.37 -7.71
C ALA A 139 -13.80 29.67 -6.40
N ASN A 140 -14.44 28.51 -6.51
CA ASN A 140 -14.76 27.69 -5.34
C ASN A 140 -13.50 27.16 -4.65
N LEU A 141 -12.50 26.70 -5.40
CA LEU A 141 -11.21 26.27 -4.83
C LEU A 141 -10.51 27.38 -4.06
N LEU A 142 -10.42 28.59 -4.63
CA LEU A 142 -9.85 29.75 -3.94
C LEU A 142 -10.61 30.03 -2.64
N THR A 143 -11.94 29.92 -2.65
CA THR A 143 -12.77 30.05 -1.44
C THR A 143 -12.42 29.00 -0.38
N ILE A 144 -12.18 27.75 -0.79
CA ILE A 144 -11.75 26.66 0.10
C ILE A 144 -10.37 26.97 0.71
N PHE A 145 -9.39 27.38 -0.11
CA PHE A 145 -8.02 27.68 0.33
C PHE A 145 -7.92 28.93 1.21
N SER A 146 -8.84 29.88 1.04
CA SER A 146 -8.93 31.09 1.86
C SER A 146 -9.48 30.86 3.27
N LYS A 147 -10.09 29.70 3.57
CA LYS A 147 -10.63 29.42 4.90
C LYS A 147 -9.55 29.48 6.00
N GLU A 148 -9.89 30.02 7.17
CA GLU A 148 -8.94 30.28 8.25
C GLU A 148 -8.26 29.01 8.80
N ASP A 149 -8.93 27.87 8.69
CA ASP A 149 -8.45 26.57 9.18
C ASP A 149 -7.40 25.91 8.26
N GLN A 150 -7.17 26.44 7.05
CA GLN A 150 -6.17 25.87 6.14
C GLN A 150 -4.75 26.35 6.50
N GLU A 151 -3.88 25.38 6.80
CA GLU A 151 -2.47 25.63 7.16
C GLU A 151 -1.67 26.16 5.96
N ILE A 152 -0.81 27.16 6.18
CA ILE A 152 0.11 27.67 5.15
C ILE A 152 0.97 26.54 4.54
N ALA A 153 1.37 25.56 5.35
CA ALA A 153 2.13 24.40 4.89
C ALA A 153 1.41 23.58 3.81
N GLN A 154 0.07 23.51 3.84
CA GLN A 154 -0.72 22.80 2.84
C GLN A 154 -0.75 23.56 1.52
N LEU A 155 -0.90 24.88 1.57
CA LEU A 155 -0.87 25.76 0.40
C LEU A 155 0.51 25.77 -0.27
N ASN A 156 1.58 25.77 0.52
CA ASN A 156 2.95 25.62 0.01
C ASN A 156 3.20 24.24 -0.63
N GLY A 157 2.58 23.19 -0.08
CA GLY A 157 2.60 21.85 -0.68
C GLY A 157 1.96 21.84 -2.07
N LEU A 158 0.81 22.51 -2.20
CA LEU A 158 0.15 22.75 -3.49
C LEU A 158 1.11 23.50 -4.43
N ILE A 159 1.58 24.69 -4.07
CA ILE A 159 2.45 25.49 -4.98
C ILE A 159 3.63 24.66 -5.50
N ARG A 160 4.31 23.90 -4.64
CA ARG A 160 5.46 23.08 -5.02
C ARG A 160 5.12 22.00 -6.05
N GLU A 161 3.97 21.33 -5.88
CA GLU A 161 3.53 20.28 -6.80
C GLU A 161 3.09 20.85 -8.16
N PHE A 162 2.79 22.14 -8.19
CA PHE A 162 2.26 22.85 -9.35
C PHE A 162 3.25 23.82 -10.00
N GLU A 163 4.41 24.04 -9.40
CA GLU A 163 5.45 24.96 -9.91
C GLU A 163 6.02 24.49 -11.26
N ASP A 164 6.07 23.17 -11.48
CA ASP A 164 6.47 22.58 -12.76
C ASP A 164 5.38 22.69 -13.84
N LEU A 165 4.11 22.84 -13.43
CA LEU A 165 2.94 22.92 -14.32
C LEU A 165 2.59 24.36 -14.71
N SER A 166 2.99 25.36 -13.92
CA SER A 166 2.64 26.77 -14.17
C SER A 166 3.13 27.27 -15.54
N ASN A 167 4.24 26.74 -16.03
CA ASN A 167 4.77 27.09 -17.36
C ASN A 167 3.94 26.56 -18.55
N GLN A 168 2.85 25.81 -18.32
CA GLN A 168 2.08 25.14 -19.37
C GLN A 168 0.70 25.77 -19.64
N SER A 169 0.19 26.66 -18.77
CA SER A 169 -1.13 27.28 -18.98
C SER A 169 -1.29 28.64 -18.29
N GLU A 170 -1.64 29.66 -19.07
CA GLU A 170 -1.85 31.04 -18.61
C GLU A 170 -2.96 31.17 -17.54
N GLY A 171 -4.05 30.42 -17.67
CA GLY A 171 -5.13 30.42 -16.66
C GLY A 171 -4.71 29.80 -15.32
N PHE A 172 -3.68 28.97 -15.33
CA PHE A 172 -3.16 28.32 -14.14
C PHE A 172 -2.19 29.23 -13.37
N ASP A 173 -1.46 30.09 -14.07
CA ASP A 173 -0.61 31.14 -13.46
C ASP A 173 -1.43 32.11 -12.61
N GLU A 174 -2.61 32.53 -13.12
CA GLU A 174 -3.53 33.39 -12.36
C GLU A 174 -3.98 32.70 -11.06
N PHE A 175 -4.37 31.42 -11.14
CA PHE A 175 -4.78 30.63 -9.98
C PHE A 175 -3.65 30.52 -8.93
N ILE A 176 -2.42 30.19 -9.35
CA ILE A 176 -1.27 30.10 -8.44
C ILE A 176 -0.91 31.47 -7.85
N SER A 177 -1.02 32.55 -8.63
CA SER A 177 -0.85 33.92 -8.14
C SER A 177 -1.85 34.24 -7.03
N CYS A 178 -3.12 33.86 -7.20
CA CYS A 178 -4.13 34.00 -6.15
C CYS A 178 -3.80 33.18 -4.89
N ILE A 179 -3.32 31.94 -5.03
CA ILE A 179 -2.89 31.12 -3.87
C ILE A 179 -1.71 31.78 -3.14
N LYS A 180 -0.70 32.28 -3.86
CA LYS A 180 0.44 33.01 -3.28
C LYS A 180 -0.03 34.21 -2.48
N LYS A 181 -0.99 34.98 -3.01
CA LYS A 181 -1.61 36.10 -2.30
C LYS A 181 -2.31 35.65 -1.00
N ILE A 182 -3.08 34.56 -1.03
CA ILE A 182 -3.73 34.01 0.16
C ILE A 182 -2.70 33.63 1.24
N ILE A 183 -1.57 33.05 0.85
CA ILE A 183 -0.48 32.72 1.78
C ILE A 183 0.07 33.98 2.43
N THR A 184 0.43 35.00 1.65
CA THR A 184 0.94 36.27 2.18
C THR A 184 -0.05 36.92 3.16
N GLU A 185 -1.34 36.96 2.81
CA GLU A 185 -2.39 37.48 3.69
C GLU A 185 -2.50 36.71 5.01
N LYS A 186 -2.27 35.38 4.99
CA LYS A 186 -2.27 34.54 6.20
C LYS A 186 -1.03 34.75 7.06
N GLU A 187 0.16 34.83 6.44
CA GLU A 187 1.42 35.11 7.13
C GLU A 187 1.40 36.48 7.83
N GLU A 188 0.81 37.49 7.19
CA GLU A 188 0.62 38.81 7.78
C GLU A 188 -0.32 38.76 9.00
N LYS A 189 -1.45 38.04 8.90
CA LYS A 189 -2.38 37.84 10.02
C LYS A 189 -1.74 37.10 11.19
N GLU A 190 -0.97 36.05 10.93
CA GLU A 190 -0.25 35.30 11.97
C GLU A 190 0.82 36.15 12.65
N SER A 191 1.58 36.93 11.87
CA SER A 191 2.55 37.90 12.39
C SER A 191 1.89 38.97 13.26
N GLN A 192 0.69 39.45 12.91
CA GLN A 192 -0.08 40.38 13.72
C GLN A 192 -0.57 39.74 15.04
N ARG A 193 -1.05 38.49 14.98
CA ARG A 193 -1.46 37.73 16.18
C ARG A 193 -0.30 37.51 17.15
N LEU A 194 0.89 37.17 16.65
CA LEU A 194 2.10 37.02 17.47
C LEU A 194 2.51 38.33 18.14
N LYS A 195 2.52 39.45 17.40
CA LYS A 195 2.79 40.79 17.97
C LYS A 195 1.78 41.16 19.08
N PHE A 196 0.51 40.81 18.90
CA PHE A 196 -0.52 41.07 19.92
C PHE A 196 -0.35 40.18 21.15
N ALA A 197 0.00 38.90 20.97
CA ALA A 197 0.29 37.98 22.07
C ALA A 197 1.53 38.41 22.87
N GLU A 198 2.58 38.88 22.20
CA GLU A 198 3.78 39.44 22.85
C GLU A 198 3.46 40.69 23.67
N GLN A 199 2.63 41.60 23.14
CA GLN A 199 2.17 42.79 23.87
C GLN A 199 1.32 42.42 25.09
N SER A 200 0.43 41.44 24.95
CA SER A 200 -0.43 40.96 26.04
C SER A 200 0.39 40.30 27.16
N ASN A 201 1.37 39.46 26.80
CA ASN A 201 2.31 38.85 27.76
C ASN A 201 3.17 39.91 28.47
N PHE A 202 3.57 40.97 27.76
CA PHE A 202 4.31 42.07 28.37
C PHE A 202 3.47 42.88 29.38
N GLU A 203 2.18 43.05 29.13
CA GLU A 203 1.25 43.66 30.10
C GLU A 203 0.96 42.73 31.29
N GLU A 204 0.86 41.42 31.09
CA GLU A 204 0.63 40.46 32.17
C GLU A 204 1.86 40.33 33.08
N GLN A 205 3.07 40.40 32.52
CA GLN A 205 4.33 40.47 33.28
C GLN A 205 4.54 41.80 34.03
N ARG A 206 3.71 42.83 33.80
CA ARG A 206 3.69 44.06 34.61
C ARG A 206 2.76 43.99 35.83
N LYS A 207 1.96 42.93 35.99
CA LYS A 207 1.10 42.69 37.16
C LYS A 207 1.67 41.85 38.34
N PRO A 208 2.98 41.52 38.51
CA PRO A 208 3.41 40.71 39.66
C PRO A 208 3.41 41.41 41.02
N GLU A 209 3.29 42.73 41.11
CA GLU A 209 3.43 43.43 42.41
C GLU A 209 2.17 43.45 43.29
N GLU A 210 0.98 43.09 42.78
CA GLU A 210 -0.26 43.09 43.59
C GLU A 210 -0.77 41.70 44.00
N LYS A 211 -0.23 40.61 43.45
CA LYS A 211 -0.71 39.24 43.77
C LYS A 211 0.12 38.50 44.82
N HIS A 212 1.30 39.02 45.19
CA HIS A 212 2.20 38.36 46.14
C HIS A 212 1.77 38.49 47.62
N THR A 213 0.65 39.15 47.91
CA THR A 213 0.12 39.33 49.28
C THR A 213 -1.02 38.36 49.63
N LEU A 214 -1.57 37.58 48.68
CA LEU A 214 -2.78 36.77 48.91
C LEU A 214 -2.59 35.24 48.92
N GLU A 215 -1.44 34.71 48.49
CA GLU A 215 -1.22 33.25 48.41
C GLU A 215 -0.40 32.66 49.57
N LYS A 216 -0.06 33.46 50.60
CA LYS A 216 0.68 32.99 51.78
C LYS A 216 -0.18 32.41 52.91
N GLU A 217 -1.51 32.36 52.78
CA GLU A 217 -2.41 31.86 53.84
C GLU A 217 -3.04 30.47 53.59
N HIS A 218 -2.82 29.82 52.45
CA HIS A 218 -3.63 28.62 52.10
C HIS A 218 -2.88 27.28 51.94
N ALA A 219 -1.64 27.18 52.43
CA ALA A 219 -0.84 25.94 52.36
C ALA A 219 -0.33 25.52 53.74
N LEU A 220 -1.25 25.21 54.66
CA LEU A 220 -0.92 24.50 55.90
C LEU A 220 -2.07 23.56 56.30
N HIS A 221 -2.33 22.51 55.52
CA HIS A 221 -3.02 21.33 56.04
C HIS A 221 -2.87 20.11 55.10
N LEU A 222 -2.39 19.01 55.70
CA LEU A 222 -2.56 17.59 55.35
C LEU A 222 -1.29 16.82 54.95
N THR A 223 -0.72 16.19 55.97
CA THR A 223 0.25 15.09 55.91
C THR A 223 -0.44 13.79 56.36
N ILE A 224 -0.15 12.71 55.61
CA ILE A 224 0.01 11.29 56.02
C ILE A 224 -1.18 10.53 56.65
N ASN A 225 -1.58 9.42 56.00
CA ASN A 225 -1.70 8.10 56.63
C ASN A 225 -1.96 7.01 55.57
N GLU A 226 -1.18 5.93 55.57
CA GLU A 226 -1.66 4.55 55.84
C GLU A 226 -0.55 3.51 55.62
N SER A 227 -0.47 2.57 56.57
CA SER A 227 0.50 1.48 56.65
C SER A 227 -0.26 0.16 56.83
N SER A 228 0.21 -0.88 56.14
CA SER A 228 0.28 -2.31 56.55
C SER A 228 -0.96 -3.04 57.07
N ASN A 229 -1.30 -4.20 56.46
CA ASN A 229 -1.21 -5.51 57.12
C ASN A 229 -1.67 -6.71 56.26
N HIS A 230 -1.07 -7.88 56.59
CA HIS A 230 -1.47 -9.29 56.41
C HIS A 230 -0.53 -10.12 55.53
N SER A 231 -0.26 -11.40 55.79
CA SER A 231 -0.23 -12.26 57.00
C SER A 231 0.34 -13.58 56.49
N ALA A 232 1.42 -14.10 57.08
CA ALA A 232 2.07 -15.33 56.64
C ALA A 232 1.36 -16.59 57.21
N VAL A 233 1.19 -17.62 56.38
CA VAL A 233 0.69 -18.96 56.76
C VAL A 233 1.79 -19.99 56.45
N PRO A 234 2.00 -21.04 57.28
CA PRO A 234 3.10 -21.99 57.11
C PRO A 234 2.79 -23.12 56.11
N VAL A 235 3.84 -23.56 55.43
CA VAL A 235 3.85 -24.62 54.40
C VAL A 235 4.26 -25.96 55.03
N GLU A 236 3.46 -27.01 54.82
CA GLU A 236 3.86 -28.42 54.97
C GLU A 236 4.27 -28.99 53.58
N PRO A 237 5.25 -29.91 53.51
CA PRO A 237 5.69 -30.50 52.25
C PRO A 237 5.01 -31.86 51.98
N PRO A 238 4.49 -32.14 50.76
CA PRO A 238 4.16 -33.50 50.37
C PRO A 238 5.04 -34.03 49.23
N GLU A 239 5.67 -35.16 49.54
CA GLU A 239 5.83 -36.38 48.75
C GLU A 239 5.79 -36.30 47.20
N PHE A 240 6.93 -36.68 46.61
CA PHE A 240 7.13 -36.91 45.18
C PHE A 240 6.33 -38.12 44.67
N ASN A 241 5.10 -37.87 44.24
CA ASN A 241 4.47 -38.65 43.17
C ASN A 241 4.82 -37.97 41.85
N HIS A 242 5.15 -38.75 40.81
CA HIS A 242 5.24 -38.27 39.43
C HIS A 242 3.85 -37.83 38.95
N ARG A 243 3.39 -36.67 39.44
CA ARG A 243 2.22 -35.97 38.91
C ARG A 243 2.61 -35.52 37.51
N THR A 244 1.89 -36.00 36.51
CA THR A 244 1.73 -35.30 35.24
C THR A 244 1.34 -33.86 35.57
N THR A 245 2.30 -32.95 35.47
CA THR A 245 2.09 -31.52 35.69
C THR A 245 1.16 -31.03 34.58
N THR A 246 -0.11 -30.85 34.95
CA THR A 246 -1.12 -30.19 34.13
C THR A 246 -0.75 -28.72 33.96
N MET A 247 -1.05 -28.16 32.79
CA MET A 247 -0.91 -26.74 32.45
C MET A 247 -1.46 -25.86 33.57
N ARG A 248 -0.63 -24.93 34.06
CA ARG A 248 -1.00 -23.93 35.07
C ARG A 248 -1.52 -22.70 34.34
N GLN A 249 -2.70 -22.22 34.71
CA GLN A 249 -3.30 -20.98 34.18
C GLN A 249 -3.41 -19.94 35.30
N ILE A 250 -3.02 -18.70 35.02
CA ILE A 250 -3.00 -17.57 35.96
C ILE A 250 -3.63 -16.36 35.28
N HIS A 251 -4.59 -15.73 35.92
CA HIS A 251 -5.16 -14.47 35.45
C HIS A 251 -4.30 -13.30 35.94
N LEU A 252 -3.75 -12.49 35.03
CA LEU A 252 -2.78 -11.44 35.37
C LEU A 252 -3.28 -10.01 35.09
N ALA A 253 -4.19 -9.84 34.14
CA ALA A 253 -4.72 -8.53 33.78
C ALA A 253 -6.17 -8.64 33.36
N ASN A 254 -6.92 -7.54 33.41
CA ASN A 254 -8.25 -7.52 32.82
C ASN A 254 -8.16 -7.68 31.29
N ALA A 255 -9.27 -8.10 30.68
CA ALA A 255 -9.41 -8.07 29.23
C ALA A 255 -9.04 -6.70 28.65
N GLN A 256 -8.36 -6.70 27.49
CA GLN A 256 -8.06 -5.46 26.79
C GLN A 256 -9.35 -4.67 26.49
N THR A 257 -9.31 -3.34 26.60
CA THR A 257 -10.48 -2.48 26.34
C THR A 257 -10.34 -1.65 25.06
N VAL A 258 -9.26 -1.87 24.31
CA VAL A 258 -8.90 -1.18 23.07
C VAL A 258 -8.26 -2.19 22.12
N ASN A 259 -8.18 -1.89 20.81
CA ASN A 259 -7.56 -2.78 19.83
C ASN A 259 -6.02 -2.75 19.89
N ALA A 260 -5.46 -3.08 21.05
CA ALA A 260 -4.03 -3.05 21.33
C ALA A 260 -3.41 -4.46 21.40
N CYS A 261 -4.11 -5.51 20.94
CA CYS A 261 -3.69 -6.91 21.13
C CYS A 261 -2.26 -7.16 20.67
N THR A 262 -1.90 -6.71 19.48
CA THR A 262 -0.55 -6.85 18.94
C THR A 262 0.49 -6.08 19.76
N LEU A 263 0.19 -4.85 20.17
CA LEU A 263 1.10 -4.05 21.00
C LEU A 263 1.35 -4.73 22.36
N ILE A 264 0.27 -5.20 23.00
CA ILE A 264 0.31 -5.96 24.26
C ILE A 264 1.14 -7.24 24.07
N SER A 265 0.87 -8.03 23.03
CA SER A 265 1.57 -9.30 22.82
C SER A 265 3.08 -9.14 22.66
N VAL A 266 3.55 -8.13 21.90
CA VAL A 266 4.98 -7.85 21.75
C VAL A 266 5.59 -7.33 23.07
N ALA A 267 4.87 -6.47 23.80
CA ALA A 267 5.28 -6.00 25.11
C ALA A 267 5.46 -7.15 26.12
N VAL A 268 4.53 -8.10 26.11
CA VAL A 268 4.53 -9.27 27.00
C VAL A 268 5.68 -10.22 26.66
N ILE A 269 6.00 -10.43 25.38
CA ILE A 269 7.21 -11.18 24.98
C ILE A 269 8.45 -10.53 25.61
N ASN A 270 8.58 -9.21 25.49
CA ASN A 270 9.69 -8.48 26.08
C ASN A 270 9.73 -8.63 27.62
N ALA A 271 8.59 -8.54 28.29
CA ALA A 271 8.47 -8.70 29.74
C ALA A 271 8.93 -10.10 30.19
N ILE A 272 8.47 -11.17 29.54
CA ILE A 272 8.84 -12.55 29.88
C ILE A 272 10.34 -12.79 29.72
N LEU A 273 10.91 -12.31 28.61
CA LEU A 273 12.34 -12.48 28.32
C LEU A 273 13.23 -11.70 29.30
N ASN A 274 12.80 -10.52 29.76
CA ASN A 274 13.59 -9.66 30.65
C ASN A 274 13.38 -9.89 32.15
N ALA A 275 12.33 -10.61 32.54
CA ALA A 275 12.03 -10.80 33.94
C ALA A 275 13.11 -11.61 34.68
N ARG A 276 13.39 -11.27 35.94
CA ARG A 276 14.45 -11.94 36.72
C ARG A 276 14.06 -13.35 37.17
N ASP A 277 12.81 -13.50 37.58
CA ASP A 277 12.21 -14.74 38.09
C ASP A 277 10.71 -14.79 37.75
N GLU A 278 10.02 -15.88 38.10
CA GLU A 278 8.59 -16.07 37.81
C GLU A 278 7.70 -15.00 38.48
N THR A 279 7.99 -14.60 39.72
CA THR A 279 7.18 -13.61 40.43
C THR A 279 7.33 -12.22 39.81
N ALA A 280 8.55 -11.82 39.47
CA ALA A 280 8.81 -10.58 38.75
C ALA A 280 8.18 -10.60 37.35
N MET A 281 8.16 -11.76 36.69
CA MET A 281 7.55 -11.93 35.38
C MET A 281 6.05 -11.68 35.40
N GLU A 282 5.31 -12.26 36.35
CA GLU A 282 3.86 -12.01 36.49
C GLU A 282 3.55 -10.52 36.62
N VAL A 283 4.33 -9.79 37.43
CA VAL A 283 4.20 -8.33 37.62
C VAL A 283 4.52 -7.55 36.34
N GLU A 284 5.62 -7.88 35.66
CA GLU A 284 6.03 -7.19 34.43
C GLU A 284 5.06 -7.47 33.27
N ILE A 285 4.43 -8.65 33.20
CA ILE A 285 3.38 -8.95 32.20
C ILE A 285 2.16 -8.07 32.41
N ALA A 286 1.63 -7.99 33.64
CA ALA A 286 0.47 -7.16 33.96
C ALA A 286 0.75 -5.68 33.65
N LYS A 287 1.94 -5.20 34.03
CA LYS A 287 2.39 -3.84 33.72
C LYS A 287 2.50 -3.60 32.20
N ALA A 288 3.12 -4.53 31.47
CA ALA A 288 3.27 -4.42 30.01
C ALA A 288 1.91 -4.35 29.30
N HIS A 289 0.92 -5.10 29.78
CA HIS A 289 -0.45 -5.04 29.28
C HIS A 289 -1.06 -3.64 29.48
N ASP A 290 -1.07 -3.13 30.71
CA ASP A 290 -1.70 -1.85 31.04
C ASP A 290 -1.02 -0.66 30.36
N GLU A 291 0.32 -0.65 30.35
CA GLU A 291 1.10 0.40 29.68
C GLU A 291 0.88 0.39 28.16
N SER A 292 0.77 -0.79 27.55
CA SER A 292 0.47 -0.92 26.12
C SER A 292 -0.92 -0.40 25.76
N GLN A 293 -1.94 -0.74 26.55
CA GLN A 293 -3.29 -0.17 26.37
C GLN A 293 -3.28 1.36 26.51
N LYS A 294 -2.62 1.88 27.55
CA LYS A 294 -2.51 3.32 27.79
C LYS A 294 -1.82 4.01 26.62
N ARG A 295 -0.67 3.49 26.18
CA ARG A 295 0.11 4.04 25.07
C ARG A 295 -0.67 3.99 23.77
N TYR A 296 -1.39 2.90 23.51
CA TYR A 296 -2.29 2.81 22.35
C TYR A 296 -3.36 3.92 22.39
N ARG A 297 -3.99 4.17 23.54
CA ARG A 297 -4.97 5.26 23.65
C ARG A 297 -4.33 6.61 23.34
N GLU A 298 -3.14 6.89 23.88
CA GLU A 298 -2.40 8.14 23.69
C GLU A 298 -1.97 8.35 22.24
N ASP A 299 -1.42 7.32 21.61
CA ASP A 299 -0.87 7.40 20.25
C ASP A 299 -1.95 7.38 19.15
N PHE A 300 -3.13 6.85 19.46
CA PHE A 300 -4.24 6.68 18.53
C PHE A 300 -5.47 7.50 18.95
N THR A 301 -5.28 8.57 19.77
CA THR A 301 -6.34 9.54 20.09
C THR A 301 -6.86 10.19 18.82
N GLY A 302 -8.02 9.75 18.32
CA GLY A 302 -8.67 10.30 17.12
C GLY A 302 -8.87 9.31 15.98
N LEU A 303 -8.32 8.10 16.07
CA LEU A 303 -8.79 6.97 15.28
C LEU A 303 -9.95 6.31 16.02
N ALA A 304 -11.04 6.00 15.31
CA ALA A 304 -12.13 5.22 15.90
C ALA A 304 -11.52 3.96 16.53
N HIS A 305 -11.92 3.60 17.75
CA HIS A 305 -11.32 2.60 18.66
C HIS A 305 -11.22 1.14 18.12
N GLY A 306 -11.07 0.92 16.81
CA GLY A 306 -11.14 -0.37 16.15
C GLY A 306 -9.97 -0.74 15.23
N GLU A 307 -9.01 0.14 14.91
CA GLU A 307 -7.85 -0.27 14.09
C GLU A 307 -6.71 -0.84 14.94
N GLY A 308 -6.52 -2.15 14.88
CA GLY A 308 -5.40 -2.81 15.53
C GLY A 308 -4.07 -2.38 14.91
N VAL A 309 -3.01 -2.28 15.72
CA VAL A 309 -1.66 -2.06 15.20
C VAL A 309 -1.15 -3.35 14.55
N LEU A 310 -0.53 -3.28 13.37
CA LEU A 310 0.17 -4.43 12.78
C LEU A 310 1.47 -4.72 13.53
N GLU A 311 1.93 -5.97 13.53
CA GLU A 311 3.14 -6.41 14.27
C GLU A 311 4.37 -5.63 13.82
N THR A 312 4.52 -5.42 12.52
CA THR A 312 5.62 -4.64 11.93
C THR A 312 5.59 -3.18 12.37
N ALA A 313 4.40 -2.56 12.44
CA ALA A 313 4.24 -1.18 12.91
C ALA A 313 4.49 -1.05 14.42
N ALA A 314 3.97 -2.00 15.21
CA ALA A 314 4.20 -2.05 16.65
C ALA A 314 5.70 -2.25 16.96
N TYR A 315 6.34 -3.17 16.24
CA TYR A 315 7.78 -3.40 16.31
C TYR A 315 8.57 -2.13 15.97
N GLN A 316 8.39 -1.57 14.77
CA GLN A 316 9.16 -0.41 14.30
C GLN A 316 9.06 0.78 15.26
N LYS A 317 7.86 1.05 15.76
CA LYS A 317 7.60 2.21 16.61
C LYS A 317 8.06 2.01 18.06
N TYR A 318 7.90 0.82 18.64
CA TYR A 318 8.06 0.63 20.08
C TYR A 318 9.17 -0.34 20.50
N TYR A 319 9.56 -1.29 19.65
CA TYR A 319 10.43 -2.41 20.04
C TYR A 319 11.61 -2.70 19.10
N SER A 320 11.89 -1.81 18.14
CA SER A 320 13.07 -1.90 17.27
C SER A 320 14.41 -1.86 18.03
N ASN A 321 14.41 -1.34 19.26
CA ASN A 321 15.58 -1.37 20.14
C ASN A 321 15.67 -2.64 21.01
N ALA A 322 14.61 -3.46 21.04
CA ALA A 322 14.54 -4.67 21.87
C ALA A 322 14.72 -5.95 21.03
N PHE A 323 14.19 -5.96 19.81
CA PHE A 323 14.21 -7.11 18.91
C PHE A 323 14.89 -6.79 17.59
N ALA A 324 15.39 -7.84 16.92
CA ALA A 324 15.69 -7.78 15.49
C ALA A 324 14.39 -7.72 14.67
N ASP A 325 14.50 -7.39 13.38
CA ASP A 325 13.36 -7.34 12.47
C ASP A 325 12.58 -8.67 12.49
N PRO A 326 11.27 -8.65 12.78
CA PRO A 326 10.51 -9.88 12.95
C PRO A 326 10.30 -10.58 11.62
N VAL A 327 10.46 -11.90 11.62
CA VAL A 327 10.17 -12.76 10.46
C VAL A 327 8.76 -13.32 10.60
N SER A 328 8.00 -13.34 9.50
CA SER A 328 6.62 -13.84 9.50
C SER A 328 6.47 -15.15 8.74
N GLN A 329 5.55 -16.01 9.20
CA GLN A 329 5.07 -17.17 8.46
C GLN A 329 3.58 -17.40 8.71
N THR A 330 2.88 -18.07 7.80
CA THR A 330 1.45 -18.40 7.95
C THR A 330 1.28 -19.85 8.37
N LEU A 331 0.49 -20.09 9.42
CA LEU A 331 -0.08 -21.40 9.72
C LEU A 331 -1.44 -21.50 9.07
N ILE A 332 -1.69 -22.58 8.33
CA ILE A 332 -2.99 -22.84 7.71
C ILE A 332 -3.66 -23.97 8.45
N VAL A 333 -4.88 -23.73 8.93
CA VAL A 333 -5.67 -24.75 9.64
C VAL A 333 -6.14 -25.78 8.61
N PRO A 334 -5.80 -27.06 8.77
CA PRO A 334 -6.30 -28.10 7.88
C PRO A 334 -7.83 -28.14 7.92
N VAL A 335 -8.44 -28.33 6.76
CA VAL A 335 -9.90 -28.45 6.67
C VAL A 335 -10.30 -29.81 7.25
N ASP A 336 -11.14 -29.82 8.28
CA ASP A 336 -11.66 -31.06 8.87
C ASP A 336 -13.06 -31.40 8.33
N ASN A 337 -13.56 -32.59 8.68
CA ASN A 337 -14.88 -33.05 8.23
C ASN A 337 -16.02 -32.16 8.74
N GLU A 338 -15.88 -31.54 9.91
CA GLU A 338 -16.92 -30.67 10.47
C GLU A 338 -17.02 -29.36 9.67
N ALA A 339 -15.88 -28.79 9.29
CA ALA A 339 -15.82 -27.63 8.40
C ALA A 339 -16.44 -27.95 7.03
N LEU A 340 -16.15 -29.13 6.47
CA LEU A 340 -16.76 -29.59 5.21
C LEU A 340 -18.29 -29.72 5.33
N LYS A 341 -18.77 -30.29 6.42
CA LYS A 341 -20.20 -30.40 6.67
C LYS A 341 -20.85 -29.02 6.83
N GLN A 342 -20.24 -28.14 7.59
CA GLN A 342 -20.73 -26.78 7.82
C GLN A 342 -20.86 -25.99 6.50
N ILE A 343 -19.88 -26.09 5.59
CA ILE A 343 -19.97 -25.38 4.31
C ILE A 343 -21.06 -25.96 3.40
N ILE A 344 -21.27 -27.28 3.41
CA ILE A 344 -22.36 -27.92 2.68
C ILE A 344 -23.73 -27.53 3.26
N ASP A 345 -23.86 -27.51 4.59
CA ASP A 345 -25.09 -27.09 5.28
C ASP A 345 -25.41 -25.61 4.98
N ASN A 346 -24.40 -24.74 5.08
CA ASN A 346 -24.53 -23.32 4.72
C ASN A 346 -25.01 -23.17 3.27
N ARG A 347 -24.37 -23.89 2.35
CA ARG A 347 -24.72 -23.86 0.93
C ARG A 347 -26.18 -24.26 0.72
N ASN A 348 -26.60 -25.40 1.27
CA ASN A 348 -27.96 -25.91 1.11
C ASN A 348 -28.98 -24.89 1.65
N GLY A 349 -28.71 -24.30 2.82
CA GLY A 349 -29.54 -23.23 3.38
C GLY A 349 -29.62 -21.98 2.48
N PHE A 350 -28.55 -21.64 1.76
CA PHE A 350 -28.59 -20.54 0.78
C PHE A 350 -29.43 -20.88 -0.46
N LEU A 351 -29.30 -22.09 -1.00
CA LEU A 351 -30.06 -22.57 -2.17
C LEU A 351 -31.57 -22.65 -1.87
N GLU A 352 -31.94 -23.17 -0.70
CA GLU A 352 -33.35 -23.29 -0.30
C GLU A 352 -34.04 -21.92 -0.17
N ASN A 353 -33.32 -20.89 0.29
CA ASN A 353 -33.90 -19.58 0.56
C ASN A 353 -33.95 -18.63 -0.65
N LYS A 354 -33.13 -18.85 -1.70
CA LYS A 354 -32.94 -17.85 -2.77
C LYS A 354 -32.97 -18.40 -4.21
N GLY A 355 -33.23 -19.70 -4.41
CA GLY A 355 -33.29 -20.32 -5.73
C GLY A 355 -32.00 -21.07 -6.09
N LEU A 356 -31.85 -21.46 -7.37
CA LEU A 356 -30.79 -22.37 -7.85
C LEU A 356 -29.37 -21.77 -7.88
N GLU A 357 -29.17 -20.51 -7.52
CA GLU A 357 -27.87 -19.84 -7.63
C GLU A 357 -27.28 -19.46 -6.26
N LEU A 358 -26.05 -19.89 -6.02
CA LEU A 358 -25.25 -19.40 -4.89
C LEU A 358 -24.86 -17.94 -5.14
N ASN A 359 -25.37 -17.04 -4.31
CA ASN A 359 -24.99 -15.64 -4.35
C ASN A 359 -23.72 -15.38 -3.54
N LEU A 360 -23.14 -14.18 -3.69
CA LEU A 360 -21.89 -13.84 -3.01
C LEU A 360 -21.99 -13.94 -1.47
N ASN A 361 -23.15 -13.86 -0.84
CA ASN A 361 -23.22 -14.00 0.62
C ASN A 361 -22.72 -15.38 1.09
N PHE A 362 -22.94 -16.44 0.31
CA PHE A 362 -22.37 -17.75 0.59
C PHE A 362 -20.83 -17.69 0.58
N PHE A 363 -20.25 -17.13 -0.47
CA PHE A 363 -18.79 -16.98 -0.62
C PHE A 363 -18.18 -15.93 0.32
N THR A 364 -18.95 -14.96 0.79
CA THR A 364 -18.49 -13.99 1.80
C THR A 364 -18.44 -14.65 3.17
N TYR A 365 -19.46 -15.43 3.52
CA TYR A 365 -19.51 -16.15 4.80
C TYR A 365 -18.51 -17.31 4.86
N ASN A 366 -18.34 -18.03 3.74
CA ASN A 366 -17.47 -19.21 3.66
C ASN A 366 -16.14 -18.96 2.96
N GLY A 367 -15.79 -17.70 2.66
CA GLY A 367 -14.71 -17.31 1.75
C GLY A 367 -13.40 -18.04 1.94
N ASP A 368 -12.81 -17.91 3.12
CA ASP A 368 -11.48 -18.49 3.36
C ASP A 368 -11.53 -20.03 3.41
N LEU A 369 -12.70 -20.64 3.68
CA LEU A 369 -12.86 -22.09 3.59
C LEU A 369 -13.01 -22.53 2.12
N THR A 370 -13.82 -21.83 1.32
CA THR A 370 -13.91 -22.07 -0.13
C THR A 370 -12.56 -21.90 -0.82
N GLU A 371 -11.81 -20.86 -0.44
CA GLU A 371 -10.48 -20.59 -1.00
C GLU A 371 -9.46 -21.64 -0.56
N THR A 372 -9.43 -22.01 0.73
CA THR A 372 -8.54 -23.07 1.22
C THR A 372 -8.80 -24.39 0.50
N ILE A 373 -10.06 -24.78 0.31
CA ILE A 373 -10.41 -26.00 -0.42
C ILE A 373 -10.02 -25.87 -1.91
N GLN A 374 -10.24 -24.71 -2.53
CA GLN A 374 -9.86 -24.48 -3.93
C GLN A 374 -8.33 -24.53 -4.13
N GLN A 375 -7.55 -24.04 -3.17
CA GLN A 375 -6.08 -24.14 -3.18
C GLN A 375 -5.57 -25.58 -3.07
N LEU A 376 -6.34 -26.48 -2.43
CA LEU A 376 -6.02 -27.90 -2.38
C LEU A 376 -6.26 -28.62 -3.71
N ALA A 377 -7.09 -28.06 -4.59
CA ALA A 377 -7.37 -28.58 -5.92
C ALA A 377 -7.16 -27.50 -7.00
N PRO A 378 -5.93 -26.98 -7.20
CA PRO A 378 -5.68 -25.81 -8.03
C PRO A 378 -5.99 -26.04 -9.52
N THR A 379 -6.06 -27.30 -9.96
CA THR A 379 -6.38 -27.68 -11.33
C THR A 379 -7.85 -28.04 -11.56
N GLN A 380 -8.66 -28.13 -10.49
CA GLN A 380 -10.06 -28.51 -10.55
C GLN A 380 -10.93 -27.33 -10.13
N GLU A 381 -11.72 -26.80 -11.06
CA GLU A 381 -12.77 -25.84 -10.72
C GLU A 381 -13.87 -26.55 -9.93
N ILE A 382 -14.15 -26.06 -8.72
CA ILE A 382 -15.17 -26.63 -7.85
C ILE A 382 -16.51 -25.95 -8.15
N ASP A 383 -17.46 -26.70 -8.72
CA ASP A 383 -18.84 -26.23 -8.82
C ASP A 383 -19.50 -26.28 -7.44
N TRP A 384 -19.39 -25.18 -6.71
CA TRP A 384 -19.96 -25.05 -5.37
C TRP A 384 -21.47 -25.31 -5.33
N THR A 385 -22.20 -25.14 -6.44
CA THR A 385 -23.66 -25.36 -6.47
C THR A 385 -24.04 -26.85 -6.39
N THR A 386 -23.18 -27.74 -6.90
CA THR A 386 -23.46 -29.17 -7.02
C THR A 386 -22.52 -30.07 -6.21
N VAL A 387 -21.37 -29.57 -5.78
CA VAL A 387 -20.32 -30.37 -5.11
C VAL A 387 -20.81 -31.12 -3.87
N THR A 388 -20.54 -32.41 -3.75
CA THR A 388 -20.95 -33.22 -2.61
C THR A 388 -19.93 -33.18 -1.48
N GLU A 389 -20.36 -33.51 -0.25
CA GLU A 389 -19.44 -33.65 0.90
C GLU A 389 -18.34 -34.69 0.60
N ASP A 390 -18.69 -35.82 -0.02
CA ASP A 390 -17.75 -36.87 -0.43
C ASP A 390 -16.74 -36.39 -1.50
N GLU A 391 -17.13 -35.45 -2.37
CA GLU A 391 -16.21 -34.82 -3.33
C GLU A 391 -15.24 -33.88 -2.63
N LEU A 392 -15.73 -33.03 -1.72
CA LEU A 392 -14.87 -32.16 -0.92
C LEU A 392 -13.93 -32.96 -0.03
N GLN A 393 -14.40 -34.06 0.56
CA GLN A 393 -13.58 -34.94 1.39
C GLN A 393 -12.45 -35.59 0.57
N ARG A 394 -12.72 -35.98 -0.68
CA ARG A 394 -11.68 -36.49 -1.60
C ARG A 394 -10.64 -35.43 -1.95
N ILE A 395 -11.04 -34.16 -2.08
CA ILE A 395 -10.10 -33.04 -2.29
C ILE A 395 -9.25 -32.84 -1.04
N VAL A 396 -9.88 -32.76 0.14
CA VAL A 396 -9.19 -32.54 1.41
C VAL A 396 -8.27 -33.72 1.80
N GLN A 397 -8.60 -34.96 1.42
CA GLN A 397 -7.71 -36.11 1.61
C GLN A 397 -6.38 -36.00 0.85
N GLN A 398 -6.28 -35.12 -0.14
CA GLN A 398 -5.02 -34.82 -0.84
C GLN A 398 -4.17 -33.81 -0.08
N ASP A 399 -4.69 -33.20 0.98
CA ASP A 399 -3.97 -32.26 1.82
C ASP A 399 -2.83 -32.98 2.55
N LYS A 400 -1.60 -32.67 2.15
CA LYS A 400 -0.38 -33.20 2.79
C LYS A 400 0.09 -32.33 3.95
N ARG A 401 -0.64 -31.26 4.29
CA ARG A 401 -0.28 -30.41 5.43
C ARG A 401 -0.42 -31.21 6.72
N LEU A 402 0.44 -30.85 7.68
CA LEU A 402 0.42 -31.50 8.98
C LEU A 402 -0.81 -31.06 9.77
N PRO A 403 -1.29 -31.88 10.73
CA PRO A 403 -2.25 -31.44 11.73
C PRO A 403 -1.80 -30.12 12.37
N LEU A 404 -2.74 -29.23 12.70
CA LEU A 404 -2.43 -27.91 13.25
C LEU A 404 -1.51 -28.00 14.49
N VAL A 405 -1.78 -28.95 15.38
CA VAL A 405 -0.94 -29.20 16.57
C VAL A 405 0.50 -29.53 16.19
N ASP A 406 0.73 -30.33 15.15
CA ASP A 406 2.07 -30.68 14.68
C ASP A 406 2.76 -29.51 13.99
N GLN A 407 2.01 -28.67 13.26
CA GLN A 407 2.53 -27.42 12.70
C GLN A 407 3.01 -26.48 13.82
N ILE A 408 2.20 -26.31 14.88
CA ILE A 408 2.56 -25.51 16.06
C ILE A 408 3.74 -26.14 16.78
N LEU A 409 3.79 -27.46 16.94
CA LEU A 409 4.89 -28.15 17.61
C LEU A 409 6.23 -27.88 16.90
N ARG A 410 6.23 -27.95 15.55
CA ARG A 410 7.42 -27.61 14.74
C ARG A 410 7.86 -26.16 14.91
N LEU A 411 6.93 -25.25 15.15
CA LEU A 411 7.20 -23.84 15.39
C LEU A 411 7.78 -23.61 16.80
N ILE A 412 7.22 -24.22 17.84
CA ILE A 412 7.52 -23.84 19.23
C ILE A 412 8.70 -24.60 19.84
N VAL A 413 8.96 -25.85 19.41
CA VAL A 413 10.09 -26.65 19.88
C VAL A 413 11.45 -25.94 19.69
N PRO A 414 11.75 -25.33 18.51
CA PRO A 414 13.03 -24.66 18.29
C PRO A 414 13.14 -23.30 18.98
N LEU A 415 12.08 -22.77 19.60
CA LEU A 415 12.18 -21.52 20.34
C LEU A 415 13.28 -21.63 21.40
N ASN A 416 14.21 -20.69 21.40
CA ASN A 416 15.31 -20.63 22.35
C ASN A 416 15.58 -19.17 22.70
N ALA A 417 15.01 -18.71 23.82
CA ALA A 417 15.02 -17.29 24.20
C ALA A 417 14.46 -16.34 23.12
N GLN A 418 13.50 -16.83 22.34
CA GLN A 418 12.71 -16.09 21.36
C GLN A 418 11.24 -16.10 21.76
N GLY A 419 10.50 -15.10 21.32
CA GLY A 419 9.05 -15.07 21.41
C GLY A 419 8.40 -15.07 20.04
N ILE A 420 7.15 -15.51 20.00
CA ILE A 420 6.31 -15.40 18.82
C ILE A 420 5.00 -14.70 19.19
N THR A 421 4.42 -13.98 18.23
CA THR A 421 2.99 -13.66 18.26
C THR A 421 2.25 -14.56 17.28
N ILE A 422 1.03 -14.93 17.65
CA ILE A 422 0.10 -15.73 16.85
C ILE A 422 -1.12 -14.84 16.64
N ARG A 423 -1.19 -14.21 15.47
CA ARG A 423 -2.26 -13.30 15.08
C ARG A 423 -3.34 -14.09 14.34
N MET A 424 -4.57 -13.89 14.79
CA MET A 424 -5.82 -14.36 14.20
C MET A 424 -6.72 -13.15 13.98
N ASP A 425 -7.85 -13.33 13.29
CA ASP A 425 -8.82 -12.25 13.08
C ASP A 425 -9.32 -11.68 14.42
N GLY A 426 -8.92 -10.43 14.69
CA GLY A 426 -9.28 -9.69 15.90
C GLY A 426 -8.60 -10.14 17.20
N HIS A 427 -7.61 -11.05 17.14
CA HIS A 427 -6.99 -11.59 18.35
C HIS A 427 -5.50 -11.93 18.16
N THR A 428 -4.68 -11.62 19.17
CA THR A 428 -3.25 -11.93 19.16
C THR A 428 -2.85 -12.59 20.49
N ILE A 429 -2.20 -13.75 20.37
CA ILE A 429 -1.61 -14.51 21.50
C ILE A 429 -0.10 -14.37 21.41
N SER A 430 0.58 -14.11 22.53
CA SER A 430 2.04 -14.25 22.59
C SER A 430 2.44 -15.59 23.17
N LEU A 431 3.57 -16.11 22.71
CA LEU A 431 4.21 -17.30 23.26
C LEU A 431 5.71 -17.06 23.40
N VAL A 432 6.27 -17.41 24.55
CA VAL A 432 7.71 -17.41 24.81
C VAL A 432 8.12 -18.74 25.40
N LYS A 433 9.26 -19.28 24.95
CA LYS A 433 9.94 -20.35 25.67
C LYS A 433 11.11 -19.77 26.46
N ARG A 434 11.06 -19.93 27.77
CA ARG A 434 12.12 -19.49 28.69
C ARG A 434 12.51 -20.67 29.56
N GLU A 435 13.81 -20.98 29.55
CA GLU A 435 14.36 -22.19 30.16
C GLU A 435 13.66 -23.45 29.60
N ASP A 436 13.07 -24.29 30.47
CA ASP A 436 12.36 -25.50 30.09
C ASP A 436 10.83 -25.34 30.04
N ALA A 437 10.32 -24.11 30.16
CA ALA A 437 8.89 -23.81 30.20
C ALA A 437 8.43 -22.92 29.03
N TYR A 438 7.18 -23.13 28.63
CA TYR A 438 6.45 -22.34 27.65
C TYR A 438 5.43 -21.45 28.37
N TYR A 439 5.35 -20.20 27.94
CA TYR A 439 4.50 -19.15 28.50
C TYR A 439 3.64 -18.58 27.38
N SER A 440 2.34 -18.91 27.37
CA SER A 440 1.38 -18.36 26.41
C SER A 440 0.47 -17.36 27.08
N TYR A 441 0.38 -16.15 26.52
CA TYR A 441 -0.43 -15.08 27.07
C TYR A 441 -1.51 -14.63 26.08
N ASP A 442 -2.75 -14.65 26.53
CA ASP A 442 -3.93 -14.28 25.76
C ASP A 442 -4.33 -12.84 26.14
N SER A 443 -4.09 -11.90 25.23
CA SER A 443 -4.36 -10.47 25.47
C SER A 443 -5.84 -10.12 25.61
N LEU A 444 -6.75 -10.98 25.15
CA LEU A 444 -8.19 -10.78 25.23
C LEU A 444 -8.74 -11.16 26.59
N THR A 445 -8.20 -12.21 27.21
CA THR A 445 -8.62 -12.69 28.54
C THR A 445 -7.73 -12.19 29.66
N GLY A 446 -6.48 -11.84 29.36
CA GLY A 446 -5.45 -11.50 30.35
C GLY A 446 -4.87 -12.71 31.09
N ASP A 447 -5.08 -13.92 30.56
CA ASP A 447 -4.62 -15.17 31.15
C ASP A 447 -3.24 -15.57 30.62
N LEU A 448 -2.39 -16.06 31.53
CA LEU A 448 -1.10 -16.68 31.27
C LEU A 448 -1.20 -18.20 31.50
N SER A 449 -0.91 -18.98 30.45
CA SER A 449 -0.82 -20.43 30.47
C SER A 449 0.65 -20.88 30.50
N ILE A 450 1.00 -21.79 31.40
CA ILE A 450 2.36 -22.24 31.65
C ILE A 450 2.43 -23.77 31.62
N THR A 451 3.35 -24.33 30.83
CA THR A 451 3.68 -25.77 30.87
C THR A 451 5.12 -26.01 30.41
N LYS A 452 5.73 -27.10 30.88
CA LYS A 452 7.02 -27.61 30.38
C LYS A 452 6.86 -28.55 29.19
N ASN A 453 5.64 -29.00 28.91
CA ASN A 453 5.33 -29.95 27.86
C ASN A 453 4.97 -29.19 26.57
N SER A 454 5.81 -29.31 25.54
CA SER A 454 5.56 -28.68 24.24
C SER A 454 4.30 -29.20 23.56
N GLN A 455 3.97 -30.49 23.74
CA GLN A 455 2.76 -31.08 23.16
C GLN A 455 1.51 -30.45 23.79
N GLU A 456 1.48 -30.34 25.12
CA GLU A 456 0.38 -29.71 25.85
C GLU A 456 0.21 -28.24 25.46
N MET A 457 1.32 -27.51 25.25
CA MET A 457 1.27 -26.13 24.76
C MET A 457 0.75 -26.04 23.31
N ALA A 458 1.18 -26.95 22.43
CA ALA A 458 0.71 -26.99 21.04
C ALA A 458 -0.79 -27.30 20.95
N GLU A 459 -1.29 -28.22 21.78
CA GLU A 459 -2.71 -28.54 21.91
C GLU A 459 -3.52 -27.35 22.43
N HIS A 460 -3.01 -26.65 23.45
CA HIS A 460 -3.64 -25.43 23.98
C HIS A 460 -3.79 -24.34 22.91
N LEU A 461 -2.72 -24.07 22.16
CA LEU A 461 -2.73 -23.07 21.09
C LEU A 461 -3.62 -23.51 19.92
N GLY A 462 -3.60 -24.79 19.55
CA GLY A 462 -4.49 -25.35 18.54
C GLY A 462 -5.96 -25.18 18.92
N ALA A 463 -6.31 -25.44 20.18
CA ALA A 463 -7.66 -25.24 20.70
C ALA A 463 -8.07 -23.75 20.70
N LYS A 464 -7.15 -22.83 21.00
CA LYS A 464 -7.40 -21.37 20.94
C LYS A 464 -7.64 -20.91 19.49
N ILE A 465 -6.86 -21.38 18.53
CA ILE A 465 -7.05 -21.08 17.10
C ILE A 465 -8.41 -21.62 16.62
N ALA A 466 -8.73 -22.86 16.96
CA ALA A 466 -10.01 -23.48 16.61
C ALA A 466 -11.22 -22.77 17.24
N THR A 467 -11.12 -22.36 18.52
CA THR A 467 -12.20 -21.64 19.22
C THR A 467 -12.52 -20.30 18.57
N ASN A 468 -11.50 -19.62 18.03
CA ASN A 468 -11.69 -18.37 17.28
C ASN A 468 -12.17 -18.60 15.84
N GLN A 469 -12.39 -19.87 15.43
CA GLN A 469 -12.73 -20.25 14.06
C GLN A 469 -11.74 -19.70 13.03
N ALA A 470 -10.49 -19.46 13.45
CA ALA A 470 -9.46 -18.92 12.60
C ALA A 470 -9.03 -20.00 11.60
N LYS A 471 -9.06 -19.67 10.32
CA LYS A 471 -8.66 -20.59 9.23
C LYS A 471 -7.18 -20.47 8.88
N GLU A 472 -6.60 -19.32 9.21
CA GLU A 472 -5.17 -19.07 9.18
C GLU A 472 -4.74 -18.35 10.45
N ALA A 473 -3.45 -18.49 10.79
CA ALA A 473 -2.81 -17.69 11.84
C ALA A 473 -1.46 -17.18 11.33
N LEU A 474 -1.26 -15.86 11.41
CA LEU A 474 0.00 -15.23 11.08
C LEU A 474 0.93 -15.27 12.29
N ILE A 475 2.10 -15.86 12.10
CA ILE A 475 3.12 -15.97 13.14
C ILE A 475 4.19 -14.94 12.88
N TYR A 476 4.57 -14.17 13.89
CA TYR A 476 5.75 -13.30 13.85
C TYR A 476 6.75 -13.74 14.91
N CYS A 477 7.99 -13.95 14.50
CA CYS A 477 9.09 -14.36 15.38
C CYS A 477 9.92 -13.15 15.81
N PHE A 478 10.04 -12.94 17.12
CA PHE A 478 10.78 -11.84 17.75
C PHE A 478 12.04 -12.38 18.42
N SER A 479 13.20 -12.03 17.86
CA SER A 479 14.51 -12.39 18.41
C SER A 479 15.12 -11.21 19.15
N PRO A 480 15.50 -11.33 20.43
CA PRO A 480 16.05 -10.21 21.19
C PRO A 480 17.43 -9.80 20.65
N LEU A 481 17.69 -8.49 20.57
CA LEU A 481 19.01 -7.96 20.14
C LEU A 481 20.11 -8.27 21.16
N GLN A 482 19.76 -8.36 22.44
CA GLN A 482 20.66 -8.77 23.50
C GLN A 482 20.21 -10.12 24.04
N VAL A 483 21.03 -11.15 23.83
CA VAL A 483 20.82 -12.45 24.46
C VAL A 483 21.02 -12.27 25.96
N LEU A 484 19.92 -12.22 26.70
CA LEU A 484 19.97 -12.17 28.16
C LEU A 484 20.55 -13.50 28.66
N ARG A 485 21.79 -13.44 29.10
CA ARG A 485 22.36 -14.56 29.85
C ARG A 485 21.68 -14.56 31.21
N PHE A 486 20.73 -15.50 31.39
CA PHE A 486 20.28 -15.90 32.71
C PHE A 486 21.48 -16.47 33.43
N ALA A 487 22.24 -15.63 34.15
CA ALA A 487 23.24 -16.12 35.07
C ALA A 487 22.44 -16.80 36.19
N PRO A 488 22.46 -18.14 36.32
CA PRO A 488 21.86 -18.76 37.49
C PRO A 488 22.51 -18.11 38.69
N ASP A 489 21.70 -17.51 39.56
CA ASP A 489 22.17 -16.76 40.71
C ASP A 489 22.87 -17.73 41.67
N SER A 490 24.14 -17.99 41.40
CA SER A 490 25.01 -18.90 42.15
C SER A 490 25.46 -18.28 43.47
N SER A 491 24.82 -17.18 43.89
CA SER A 491 25.13 -16.45 45.11
C SER A 491 24.37 -16.93 46.35
N VAL A 492 23.95 -18.20 46.40
CA VAL A 492 23.73 -18.86 47.71
C VAL A 492 25.10 -19.19 48.31
N LYS A 493 25.66 -18.24 49.06
CA LYS A 493 26.88 -18.39 49.86
C LYS A 493 26.76 -19.61 50.80
N LYS A 494 27.26 -20.77 50.37
CA LYS A 494 27.75 -21.79 51.31
C LYS A 494 29.17 -21.42 51.69
N GLU A 495 29.28 -20.99 52.93
CA GLU A 495 30.54 -20.83 53.64
C GLU A 495 31.35 -22.14 53.64
N LYS A 496 32.67 -21.97 53.56
CA LYS A 496 33.76 -22.90 53.94
C LYS A 496 34.42 -23.80 52.87
N THR A 497 35.60 -23.29 52.47
CA THR A 497 36.92 -23.94 52.53
C THR A 497 37.22 -25.13 51.62
N VAL A 498 38.13 -24.94 50.66
CA VAL A 498 39.51 -25.50 50.60
C VAL A 498 40.00 -25.46 49.15
N LYS A 499 41.21 -24.91 48.97
CA LYS A 499 42.00 -24.85 47.73
C LYS A 499 42.28 -26.26 47.17
N LYS A 500 42.12 -26.43 45.85
CA LYS A 500 43.09 -27.16 45.02
C LYS A 500 42.90 -26.85 43.54
N GLU A 501 43.91 -26.22 42.94
CA GLU A 501 44.10 -26.06 41.50
C GLU A 501 44.53 -27.40 40.88
N VAL A 502 43.89 -27.80 39.77
CA VAL A 502 44.34 -28.78 38.76
C VAL A 502 43.66 -28.37 37.41
N PRO A 503 44.32 -28.50 36.24
CA PRO A 503 44.10 -27.61 35.10
C PRO A 503 42.91 -27.99 34.23
N HIS A 504 42.32 -26.95 33.62
CA HIS A 504 41.32 -27.06 32.57
C HIS A 504 41.88 -27.82 31.38
N LYS A 505 41.19 -28.90 31.03
CA LYS A 505 41.27 -29.56 29.73
C LYS A 505 40.03 -29.11 28.97
N ASP A 506 40.23 -28.35 27.91
CA ASP A 506 39.15 -27.93 27.01
C ASP A 506 38.46 -29.16 26.45
N VAL A 507 37.20 -29.34 26.84
CA VAL A 507 36.26 -30.23 26.15
C VAL A 507 35.38 -29.31 25.33
N ALA A 508 35.74 -29.15 24.06
CA ALA A 508 34.89 -28.54 23.05
C ALA A 508 33.60 -29.36 22.95
N VAL A 509 32.48 -28.72 23.25
CA VAL A 509 31.15 -29.24 22.90
C VAL A 509 30.91 -28.80 21.46
N GLU A 510 31.02 -29.74 20.52
CA GLU A 510 30.68 -29.57 19.12
C GLU A 510 29.18 -29.24 18.97
N THR A 511 28.84 -27.95 18.87
CA THR A 511 27.67 -27.51 18.13
C THR A 511 28.08 -27.38 16.67
N ALA A 512 27.53 -28.22 15.79
CA ALA A 512 27.81 -28.18 14.35
C ALA A 512 27.51 -26.78 13.78
N GLY A 513 28.58 -25.99 13.60
CA GLY A 513 28.51 -24.60 13.15
C GLY A 513 28.73 -24.49 11.64
N LEU A 514 28.14 -23.46 11.05
CA LEU A 514 28.48 -22.93 9.73
C LEU A 514 30.01 -22.91 9.54
N ASN A 515 30.51 -23.68 8.57
CA ASN A 515 31.91 -23.77 8.19
C ASN A 515 32.06 -23.47 6.69
N ALA A 516 33.30 -23.34 6.21
CA ALA A 516 33.56 -22.98 4.82
C ALA A 516 32.98 -24.00 3.83
N GLU A 517 33.07 -25.30 4.14
CA GLU A 517 32.57 -26.39 3.29
C GLU A 517 31.06 -26.25 3.03
N ILE A 518 30.27 -26.00 4.08
CA ILE A 518 28.82 -25.78 3.98
C ILE A 518 28.50 -24.54 3.12
N ILE A 519 29.30 -23.47 3.24
CA ILE A 519 29.12 -22.26 2.41
C ILE A 519 29.48 -22.54 0.95
N HIS A 520 30.56 -23.28 0.69
CA HIS A 520 30.94 -23.69 -0.66
C HIS A 520 29.87 -24.56 -1.31
N ASP A 521 29.34 -25.56 -0.59
CA ASP A 521 28.27 -26.42 -1.07
C ASP A 521 26.98 -25.64 -1.38
N LEU A 522 26.62 -24.69 -0.51
CA LEU A 522 25.48 -23.81 -0.73
C LEU A 522 25.66 -22.96 -2.00
N ILE A 523 26.82 -22.34 -2.21
CA ILE A 523 27.04 -21.49 -3.39
C ILE A 523 27.16 -22.34 -4.66
N ASN A 524 27.77 -23.52 -4.59
CA ASN A 524 27.94 -24.41 -5.75
C ASN A 524 26.61 -25.04 -6.19
N ASN A 525 25.67 -25.26 -5.27
CA ASN A 525 24.37 -25.81 -5.63
C ASN A 525 23.40 -24.77 -6.24
N ARG A 526 23.76 -23.47 -6.22
CA ARG A 526 22.95 -22.38 -6.79
C ARG A 526 22.60 -22.59 -8.26
N ASP A 527 23.54 -23.11 -9.05
CA ASP A 527 23.37 -23.32 -10.49
C ASP A 527 22.39 -24.48 -10.82
N LEU A 528 21.90 -25.21 -9.81
CA LEU A 528 20.89 -26.27 -9.96
C LEU A 528 19.45 -25.73 -9.96
N PHE A 529 19.25 -24.43 -9.77
CA PHE A 529 17.94 -23.79 -9.65
C PHE A 529 17.75 -22.72 -10.73
N ASP A 530 16.51 -22.56 -11.22
CA ASP A 530 16.20 -21.60 -12.27
C ASP A 530 16.16 -20.15 -11.75
N THR A 531 15.89 -19.97 -10.45
CA THR A 531 15.83 -18.66 -9.80
C THR A 531 16.50 -18.66 -8.41
N VAL A 532 16.94 -17.48 -7.98
CA VAL A 532 17.53 -17.27 -6.64
C VAL A 532 16.50 -17.54 -5.54
N ASP A 533 15.23 -17.22 -5.76
CA ASP A 533 14.16 -17.40 -4.77
C ASP A 533 13.90 -18.89 -4.48
N GLU A 534 13.86 -19.74 -5.52
CA GLU A 534 13.74 -21.20 -5.36
C GLU A 534 14.95 -21.80 -4.62
N TRP A 535 16.16 -21.37 -5.00
CA TRP A 535 17.39 -21.77 -4.32
C TRP A 535 17.40 -21.38 -2.83
N GLN A 536 16.96 -20.16 -2.52
CA GLN A 536 16.82 -19.67 -1.14
C GLN A 536 15.78 -20.45 -0.34
N GLN A 537 14.63 -20.76 -0.95
CA GLN A 537 13.56 -21.49 -0.31
C GLN A 537 13.97 -22.92 0.05
N VAL A 538 14.67 -23.62 -0.85
CA VAL A 538 15.18 -24.98 -0.59
C VAL A 538 16.26 -25.01 0.48
N ASN A 539 17.04 -23.93 0.61
CA ASN A 539 18.10 -23.79 1.60
C ASN A 539 17.73 -22.87 2.79
N ALA A 540 16.43 -22.64 3.05
CA ALA A 540 15.95 -21.61 3.97
C ALA A 540 16.54 -21.67 5.39
N ASN A 541 16.78 -22.87 5.91
CA ASN A 541 17.40 -23.06 7.23
C ASN A 541 18.85 -22.55 7.26
N LEU A 542 19.60 -22.79 6.19
CA LEU A 542 20.99 -22.37 6.08
C LEU A 542 21.08 -20.85 5.82
N PHE A 543 20.17 -20.30 5.02
CA PHE A 543 20.02 -18.85 4.84
C PHE A 543 19.68 -18.13 6.14
N THR A 544 18.76 -18.67 6.94
CA THR A 544 18.43 -18.12 8.27
C THR A 544 19.67 -18.07 9.17
N LEU A 545 20.48 -19.14 9.15
CA LEU A 545 21.70 -19.21 9.94
C LEU A 545 22.78 -18.23 9.43
N ILE A 546 22.90 -18.06 8.12
CA ILE A 546 23.82 -17.09 7.48
C ILE A 546 23.40 -15.66 7.80
N VAL A 547 22.13 -15.31 7.58
CA VAL A 547 21.58 -13.97 7.85
C VAL A 547 21.70 -13.61 9.33
N SER A 548 21.47 -14.57 10.24
CA SER A 548 21.65 -14.35 11.68
C SER A 548 23.10 -14.00 12.08
N ARG A 549 24.08 -14.32 11.24
CA ARG A 549 25.51 -14.01 11.45
C ARG A 549 25.99 -12.79 10.67
N LEU A 550 25.30 -12.41 9.58
CA LEU A 550 25.57 -11.20 8.82
C LEU A 550 25.06 -9.99 9.60
N ASN A 551 25.91 -9.46 10.48
CA ASN A 551 25.57 -8.31 11.30
C ASN A 551 25.40 -7.06 10.39
N VAL A 552 24.14 -6.70 10.09
CA VAL A 552 23.70 -5.42 9.47
C VAL A 552 23.83 -5.31 7.94
N VAL A 553 24.21 -6.36 7.20
CA VAL A 553 24.27 -6.31 5.72
C VAL A 553 23.16 -7.16 5.11
N TYR A 554 22.10 -6.51 4.62
CA TYR A 554 21.09 -7.15 3.78
C TYR A 554 21.63 -7.28 2.35
N LEU A 555 21.84 -8.51 1.90
CA LEU A 555 22.14 -8.81 0.49
C LEU A 555 20.81 -8.86 -0.30
N SER A 556 20.70 -8.04 -1.33
CA SER A 556 19.61 -8.06 -2.31
C SER A 556 19.61 -9.36 -3.13
N ALA A 557 18.51 -9.67 -3.82
CA ALA A 557 18.43 -10.84 -4.71
C ALA A 557 19.55 -10.85 -5.78
N GLY A 558 19.92 -9.67 -6.30
CA GLY A 558 21.03 -9.54 -7.25
C GLY A 558 22.41 -9.80 -6.63
N GLU A 559 22.61 -9.43 -5.37
CA GLU A 559 23.84 -9.73 -4.63
C GLU A 559 23.93 -11.22 -4.29
N TRP A 560 22.82 -11.86 -3.92
CA TRP A 560 22.76 -13.31 -3.73
C TRP A 560 23.03 -14.11 -5.01
N ALA A 561 22.60 -13.58 -6.16
CA ALA A 561 22.87 -14.19 -7.46
C ALA A 561 24.36 -14.19 -7.81
N THR A 562 25.15 -13.25 -7.28
CA THR A 562 26.52 -12.99 -7.72
C THR A 562 27.60 -13.23 -6.66
N ILE A 563 27.23 -13.33 -5.39
CA ILE A 563 28.18 -13.58 -4.30
C ILE A 563 28.88 -14.94 -4.47
N THR A 564 30.19 -14.95 -4.24
CA THR A 564 31.03 -16.16 -4.22
C THR A 564 31.14 -16.74 -2.81
N ALA A 565 31.47 -18.03 -2.70
CA ALA A 565 31.67 -18.67 -1.40
C ALA A 565 32.75 -17.97 -0.56
N GLY A 566 33.86 -17.56 -1.17
CA GLY A 566 34.91 -16.81 -0.48
C GLY A 566 34.46 -15.44 0.02
N GLN A 567 33.64 -14.71 -0.75
CA GLN A 567 33.05 -13.44 -0.31
C GLN A 567 32.08 -13.66 0.87
N LEU A 568 31.25 -14.70 0.81
CA LEU A 568 30.30 -15.00 1.88
C LEU A 568 31.00 -15.50 3.16
N CYS A 569 32.03 -16.35 3.05
CA CYS A 569 32.89 -16.74 4.16
C CYS A 569 33.57 -15.52 4.81
N SER A 570 34.08 -14.59 4.00
CA SER A 570 34.67 -13.33 4.48
C SER A 570 33.67 -12.47 5.26
N LEU A 571 32.45 -12.28 4.73
CA LEU A 571 31.38 -11.55 5.42
C LEU A 571 30.97 -12.20 6.76
N LEU A 572 31.09 -13.53 6.86
CA LEU A 572 30.75 -14.31 8.05
C LEU A 572 31.92 -14.49 9.03
N ASN A 573 33.10 -13.93 8.73
CA ASN A 573 34.35 -14.18 9.47
C ASN A 573 34.67 -15.68 9.62
N ILE A 574 34.42 -16.47 8.58
CA ILE A 574 34.80 -17.89 8.50
C ILE A 574 36.12 -17.99 7.74
N GLU A 575 37.14 -18.59 8.35
CA GLU A 575 38.42 -18.88 7.67
C GLU A 575 38.17 -19.81 6.47
N ASP A 576 38.34 -19.28 5.27
CA ASP A 576 38.28 -20.05 4.03
C ASP A 576 39.59 -20.83 3.91
N ASN A 577 39.61 -22.05 4.44
CA ASN A 577 40.73 -22.97 4.22
C ASN A 577 40.63 -23.47 2.78
N PRO A 578 41.55 -23.10 1.88
CA PRO A 578 41.47 -23.53 0.49
C PRO A 578 41.56 -25.05 0.46
N ILE A 579 40.45 -25.68 0.07
CA ILE A 579 40.42 -27.12 -0.19
C ILE A 579 41.47 -27.37 -1.27
N SER A 580 42.50 -28.13 -0.92
CA SER A 580 43.59 -28.49 -1.83
C SER A 580 42.98 -29.24 -3.02
N THR A 581 42.77 -28.53 -4.13
CA THR A 581 42.22 -29.12 -5.35
C THR A 581 43.24 -30.09 -5.92
N VAL A 582 43.00 -31.39 -5.73
CA VAL A 582 43.63 -32.43 -6.55
C VAL A 582 43.08 -32.26 -7.97
N PRO A 583 43.93 -32.08 -8.99
CA PRO A 583 43.46 -31.82 -10.35
C PRO A 583 42.78 -33.07 -10.92
N PRO A 584 41.64 -32.92 -11.63
CA PRO A 584 40.99 -34.04 -12.28
C PRO A 584 41.84 -34.58 -13.44
N HIS A 585 41.84 -35.90 -13.55
CA HIS A 585 42.48 -36.69 -14.59
C HIS A 585 42.11 -36.20 -16.00
N VAL A 586 43.13 -35.84 -16.78
CA VAL A 586 43.02 -35.56 -18.22
C VAL A 586 43.01 -36.89 -18.97
N SER A 587 41.90 -37.23 -19.62
CA SER A 587 41.85 -38.20 -20.72
C SER A 587 41.81 -37.43 -22.04
N GLY A 588 42.90 -37.48 -22.80
CA GLY A 588 42.98 -36.90 -24.15
C GLY A 588 42.35 -37.81 -25.22
N HIS A 589 41.88 -37.23 -26.32
CA HIS A 589 42.49 -37.26 -27.67
C HIS A 589 41.55 -36.61 -28.74
N PRO A 590 41.97 -36.39 -30.01
CA PRO A 590 41.91 -35.05 -30.63
C PRO A 590 41.12 -34.98 -31.96
N SER A 591 40.77 -33.78 -32.45
CA SER A 591 40.92 -33.40 -33.87
C SER A 591 40.34 -32.03 -34.26
N SER A 592 41.23 -31.16 -34.77
CA SER A 592 41.27 -30.70 -36.18
C SER A 592 40.17 -29.79 -36.79
N ILE A 593 40.62 -28.58 -37.21
CA ILE A 593 40.47 -27.96 -38.57
C ILE A 593 39.20 -27.07 -38.82
N PRO A 594 39.22 -25.97 -39.65
CA PRO A 594 39.27 -24.56 -39.21
C PRO A 594 38.07 -23.73 -39.81
N PRO A 595 38.03 -22.37 -39.78
CA PRO A 595 36.88 -21.63 -40.28
C PRO A 595 36.98 -21.34 -41.78
N VAL A 596 35.87 -21.56 -42.49
CA VAL A 596 35.67 -21.24 -43.90
C VAL A 596 35.16 -19.80 -44.03
N THR A 597 35.96 -18.97 -44.69
CA THR A 597 35.56 -17.77 -45.41
C THR A 597 34.75 -18.12 -46.65
N GLU A 598 33.66 -17.39 -46.92
CA GLU A 598 33.19 -17.17 -48.29
C GLU A 598 32.41 -15.86 -48.39
N GLY A 599 32.78 -15.04 -49.38
CA GLY A 599 32.03 -13.89 -49.84
C GLY A 599 31.86 -13.98 -51.35
N ILE A 600 30.76 -13.44 -51.88
CA ILE A 600 30.47 -13.19 -53.31
C ILE A 600 29.50 -11.99 -53.31
N LYS A 601 29.82 -10.75 -53.71
CA LYS A 601 30.14 -10.10 -55.00
C LYS A 601 29.01 -10.03 -56.05
N GLN A 602 28.67 -8.77 -56.38
CA GLN A 602 28.31 -8.16 -57.70
C GLN A 602 26.93 -8.55 -58.29
N GLU A 603 26.18 -7.71 -59.02
CA GLU A 603 26.57 -6.73 -60.04
C GLU A 603 25.41 -5.75 -60.41
N GLU A 604 25.69 -4.87 -61.38
CA GLU A 604 25.11 -3.57 -61.78
C GLU A 604 23.86 -3.58 -62.70
N HIS A 605 23.19 -2.41 -62.87
CA HIS A 605 22.81 -1.72 -64.14
C HIS A 605 21.62 -0.73 -63.93
N ILE A 606 21.77 0.60 -64.00
CA ILE A 606 21.68 1.55 -65.15
C ILE A 606 20.37 1.51 -65.97
N SER A 607 19.49 2.53 -65.84
CA SER A 607 19.26 3.58 -66.88
C SER A 607 18.08 4.55 -66.57
N PRO A 608 18.10 5.80 -67.08
CA PRO A 608 17.11 6.87 -66.85
C PRO A 608 16.22 7.16 -68.08
N VAL A 609 15.02 7.74 -67.90
CA VAL A 609 14.15 8.15 -69.02
C VAL A 609 13.38 9.46 -68.76
N ILE A 610 13.85 10.51 -69.46
CA ILE A 610 13.14 11.51 -70.30
C ILE A 610 12.12 12.50 -69.68
N LYS A 611 12.51 13.79 -69.74
CA LYS A 611 11.64 14.99 -69.77
C LYS A 611 10.89 15.11 -71.12
N PRO A 612 9.70 15.73 -71.14
CA PRO A 612 9.27 16.52 -72.28
C PRO A 612 9.35 18.02 -71.97
N ILE A 613 10.03 18.73 -72.86
CA ILE A 613 9.96 20.17 -73.07
C ILE A 613 8.72 20.44 -73.91
N ILE A 614 7.84 21.33 -73.49
CA ILE A 614 6.82 21.93 -74.36
C ILE A 614 6.97 23.46 -74.30
N HIS A 615 6.99 24.03 -75.50
CA HIS A 615 7.13 25.44 -75.83
C HIS A 615 6.03 26.34 -75.24
N GLU A 616 6.46 27.50 -74.74
CA GLU A 616 5.64 28.69 -74.56
C GLU A 616 5.17 29.26 -75.91
N MET A 617 3.91 29.73 -75.94
CA MET A 617 3.44 30.79 -76.83
C MET A 617 2.85 31.93 -75.97
N PRO A 618 2.99 33.19 -76.39
CA PRO A 618 2.71 34.35 -75.54
C PRO A 618 1.21 34.67 -75.51
N GLN A 619 0.65 34.82 -74.31
CA GLN A 619 -0.68 35.37 -74.08
C GLN A 619 -0.56 36.82 -73.58
N VAL A 620 -1.40 37.66 -74.17
CA VAL A 620 -1.58 39.10 -73.97
C VAL A 620 -2.19 39.34 -72.58
N PRO A 621 -1.84 40.43 -71.86
CA PRO A 621 -2.32 40.64 -70.49
C PRO A 621 -3.80 40.98 -70.49
N VAL A 622 -4.61 40.08 -69.94
CA VAL A 622 -5.96 40.37 -69.47
C VAL A 622 -5.83 40.77 -68.01
N ASN A 623 -6.43 41.91 -67.64
CA ASN A 623 -6.50 42.37 -66.26
C ASN A 623 -7.43 41.41 -65.50
N ASP A 624 -6.85 40.43 -64.82
CA ASP A 624 -7.59 39.52 -63.95
C ASP A 624 -7.94 40.22 -62.63
N ALA A 625 -9.25 40.26 -62.36
CA ALA A 625 -9.77 40.46 -61.03
C ALA A 625 -9.21 39.35 -60.11
N PRO A 626 -9.05 39.59 -58.80
CA PRO A 626 -8.29 38.69 -57.93
C PRO A 626 -8.91 37.27 -57.90
N GLU A 627 -8.23 36.29 -58.51
CA GLU A 627 -8.52 34.82 -58.48
C GLU A 627 -8.39 34.19 -57.08
N GLN A 628 -8.10 35.01 -56.07
CA GLN A 628 -7.78 34.62 -54.70
C GLN A 628 -8.80 33.70 -53.99
N PRO A 629 -10.14 33.88 -54.10
CA PRO A 629 -11.07 33.11 -53.28
C PRO A 629 -11.20 31.64 -53.68
N VAL A 630 -11.02 31.30 -54.96
CA VAL A 630 -11.08 29.90 -55.43
C VAL A 630 -9.90 29.12 -54.87
N GLN A 631 -8.70 29.71 -54.92
CA GLN A 631 -7.47 29.07 -54.48
C GLN A 631 -7.43 28.81 -52.97
N ASP A 632 -7.98 29.70 -52.16
CA ASP A 632 -7.98 29.55 -50.70
C ASP A 632 -8.94 28.43 -50.23
N SER A 633 -10.05 28.21 -50.94
CA SER A 633 -10.98 27.11 -50.64
C SER A 633 -10.35 25.72 -50.88
N GLU A 634 -9.60 25.56 -51.97
CA GLU A 634 -8.87 24.32 -52.30
C GLU A 634 -7.77 24.02 -51.27
N LYS A 635 -7.04 25.05 -50.84
CA LYS A 635 -6.04 24.94 -49.77
C LYS A 635 -6.66 24.48 -48.45
N LEU A 636 -7.81 25.04 -48.05
CA LEU A 636 -8.50 24.61 -46.83
C LEU A 636 -8.94 23.14 -46.89
N ILE A 637 -9.42 22.67 -48.05
CA ILE A 637 -9.77 21.25 -48.25
C ILE A 637 -8.54 20.37 -48.05
N ALA A 638 -7.39 20.76 -48.61
CA ALA A 638 -6.13 20.02 -48.44
C ALA A 638 -5.66 19.98 -46.97
N ILE A 639 -5.79 21.08 -46.24
CA ILE A 639 -5.51 21.13 -44.80
C ILE A 639 -6.43 20.18 -44.02
N ILE A 640 -7.74 20.19 -44.30
CA ILE A 640 -8.70 19.29 -43.66
C ILE A 640 -8.32 17.82 -43.92
N ASP A 641 -8.00 17.47 -45.16
CA ASP A 641 -7.59 16.11 -45.51
C ASP A 641 -6.34 15.68 -44.74
N LYS A 642 -5.37 16.59 -44.61
CA LYS A 642 -4.14 16.31 -43.86
C LYS A 642 -4.40 16.14 -42.35
N LEU A 643 -5.28 16.95 -41.78
CA LEU A 643 -5.71 16.79 -40.38
C LEU A 643 -6.40 15.45 -40.15
N ILE A 644 -7.33 15.07 -41.04
CA ILE A 644 -8.04 13.78 -40.97
C ILE A 644 -7.05 12.62 -41.09
N GLU A 645 -6.15 12.67 -42.07
CA GLU A 645 -5.09 11.67 -42.26
C GLU A 645 -4.27 11.54 -40.97
N ASN A 646 -3.69 12.63 -40.48
CA ASN A 646 -2.82 12.62 -39.30
C ASN A 646 -3.56 12.17 -38.03
N MET A 647 -4.88 12.38 -37.94
CA MET A 647 -5.73 11.82 -36.88
C MET A 647 -5.96 10.32 -37.01
N SER A 648 -6.07 9.79 -38.23
CA SER A 648 -6.28 8.36 -38.51
C SER A 648 -5.02 7.52 -38.29
N ILE A 649 -3.85 8.03 -38.68
CA ILE A 649 -2.55 7.34 -38.54
C ILE A 649 -1.79 7.73 -37.27
N GLN A 650 -2.42 8.49 -36.37
CA GLN A 650 -1.86 8.89 -35.08
C GLN A 650 -0.52 9.66 -35.18
N GLN A 651 -0.33 10.50 -36.20
CA GLN A 651 0.87 11.33 -36.32
C GLN A 651 0.88 12.53 -35.37
N ASN A 652 2.05 13.15 -35.18
CA ASN A 652 2.26 14.37 -34.39
C ASN A 652 1.89 14.22 -32.90
N GLY A 653 2.35 13.13 -32.27
CA GLY A 653 2.21 12.89 -30.83
C GLY A 653 0.89 12.26 -30.38
N ARG A 654 -0.01 11.93 -31.32
CA ARG A 654 -1.29 11.28 -31.03
C ARG A 654 -1.07 9.80 -30.68
N GLN A 655 -1.74 9.28 -29.66
CA GLN A 655 -1.60 7.87 -29.26
C GLN A 655 -2.89 7.02 -29.36
N THR A 656 -4.03 7.63 -29.70
CA THR A 656 -5.32 6.92 -29.71
C THR A 656 -6.15 7.22 -30.96
N THR A 657 -6.77 6.17 -31.53
CA THR A 657 -7.72 6.24 -32.66
C THR A 657 -9.18 6.24 -32.19
N ARG A 658 -9.47 5.61 -31.04
CA ARG A 658 -10.84 5.35 -30.56
C ARG A 658 -11.72 6.60 -30.38
N ASN A 659 -11.11 7.76 -30.10
CA ASN A 659 -11.80 9.03 -29.88
C ASN A 659 -11.45 10.13 -30.90
N SER A 660 -10.74 9.83 -32.00
CA SER A 660 -10.45 10.82 -33.06
C SER A 660 -11.48 10.80 -34.19
N GLN A 661 -12.25 9.71 -34.34
CA GLN A 661 -13.20 9.54 -35.44
C GLN A 661 -14.28 10.62 -35.47
N TRP A 662 -14.82 11.05 -34.33
CA TRP A 662 -15.86 12.08 -34.32
C TRP A 662 -15.33 13.45 -34.77
N LYS A 663 -14.07 13.80 -34.46
CA LYS A 663 -13.42 15.01 -35.01
C LYS A 663 -13.23 14.89 -36.50
N ALA A 664 -12.75 13.74 -36.97
CA ALA A 664 -12.61 13.49 -38.39
C ALA A 664 -13.95 13.68 -39.11
N ASN A 665 -15.04 13.14 -38.57
CA ASN A 665 -16.38 13.32 -39.14
C ASN A 665 -16.84 14.79 -39.18
N LEU A 666 -16.56 15.58 -38.14
CA LEU A 666 -16.88 17.02 -38.15
C LEU A 666 -16.05 17.78 -39.18
N LEU A 667 -14.77 17.46 -39.31
CA LEU A 667 -13.89 18.04 -40.33
C LEU A 667 -14.35 17.63 -41.74
N THR A 668 -14.77 16.38 -41.95
CA THR A 668 -15.36 15.91 -43.21
C THR A 668 -16.63 16.70 -43.55
N ALA A 669 -17.51 16.96 -42.59
CA ALA A 669 -18.71 17.76 -42.82
C ALA A 669 -18.38 19.20 -43.24
N ILE A 670 -17.37 19.83 -42.63
CA ILE A 670 -16.90 21.17 -43.06
C ILE A 670 -16.34 21.10 -44.49
N LYS A 671 -15.55 20.07 -44.82
CA LYS A 671 -15.03 19.86 -46.18
C LYS A 671 -16.15 19.70 -47.22
N GLU A 672 -17.17 18.89 -46.93
CA GLU A 672 -18.31 18.69 -47.82
C GLU A 672 -19.09 20.00 -48.03
N ASP A 673 -19.27 20.82 -47.00
CA ASP A 673 -19.92 22.13 -47.10
C ASP A 673 -19.13 23.11 -47.97
N ILE A 674 -17.79 23.14 -47.86
CA ILE A 674 -16.91 23.92 -48.74
C ILE A 674 -17.05 23.45 -50.19
N GLN A 675 -17.14 22.13 -50.43
CA GLN A 675 -17.25 21.57 -51.78
C GLN A 675 -18.62 21.79 -52.45
N LEU A 676 -19.69 21.96 -51.66
CA LEU A 676 -21.05 22.13 -52.17
C LEU A 676 -21.41 23.58 -52.52
N LYS A 677 -20.69 24.56 -51.95
CA LYS A 677 -20.93 25.99 -52.18
C LYS A 677 -20.21 26.46 -53.43
N ASP A 678 -20.85 27.34 -54.20
CA ASP A 678 -20.17 28.08 -55.28
C ASP A 678 -19.02 28.89 -54.68
N SER A 679 -17.89 28.98 -55.39
CA SER A 679 -16.66 29.62 -54.89
C SER A 679 -16.84 31.08 -54.46
N GLU A 680 -17.82 31.79 -55.03
CA GLU A 680 -18.15 33.17 -54.66
C GLU A 680 -18.97 33.29 -53.36
N ALA A 681 -19.58 32.20 -52.89
CA ALA A 681 -20.45 32.17 -51.71
C ALA A 681 -19.75 31.68 -50.44
N ILE A 682 -18.47 31.28 -50.53
CA ILE A 682 -17.72 30.72 -49.41
C ILE A 682 -17.09 31.85 -48.59
N ASP A 683 -17.50 31.97 -47.33
CA ASP A 683 -16.80 32.79 -46.34
C ASP A 683 -15.61 31.99 -45.75
N ILE A 684 -14.43 32.21 -46.33
CA ILE A 684 -13.18 31.55 -45.92
C ILE A 684 -12.89 31.77 -44.43
N ASN A 685 -13.21 32.93 -43.87
CA ASN A 685 -12.93 33.24 -42.47
C ASN A 685 -13.82 32.45 -41.53
N GLN A 686 -15.10 32.29 -41.90
CA GLN A 686 -16.02 31.44 -41.16
C GLN A 686 -15.56 29.98 -41.19
N CYS A 687 -15.13 29.47 -42.36
CA CYS A 687 -14.59 28.11 -42.48
C CYS A 687 -13.35 27.90 -41.58
N ILE A 688 -12.42 28.86 -41.55
CA ILE A 688 -11.25 28.82 -40.66
C ILE A 688 -11.69 28.79 -39.19
N ALA A 689 -12.66 29.61 -38.80
CA ALA A 689 -13.19 29.63 -37.44
C ALA A 689 -13.87 28.30 -37.05
N ASP A 690 -14.61 27.69 -37.98
CA ASP A 690 -15.28 26.40 -37.76
C ASP A 690 -14.26 25.26 -37.62
N ILE A 691 -13.24 25.21 -38.47
CA ILE A 691 -12.14 24.23 -38.37
C ILE A 691 -11.38 24.41 -37.06
N ARG A 692 -11.02 25.66 -36.71
CA ARG A 692 -10.35 25.99 -35.44
C ARG A 692 -11.19 25.52 -34.25
N THR A 693 -12.50 25.72 -34.30
CA THR A 693 -13.43 25.24 -33.27
C THR A 693 -13.37 23.71 -33.14
N VAL A 694 -13.40 22.97 -34.25
CA VAL A 694 -13.30 21.49 -34.22
C VAL A 694 -11.93 21.02 -33.72
N CYS A 695 -10.86 21.68 -34.15
CA CYS A 695 -9.50 21.41 -33.70
C CYS A 695 -9.33 21.66 -32.20
N ALA A 696 -9.95 22.72 -31.67
CA ALA A 696 -9.91 23.12 -30.27
C ALA A 696 -10.77 22.25 -29.35
N LYS A 697 -11.83 21.60 -29.86
CA LYS A 697 -12.61 20.65 -29.06
C LYS A 697 -11.68 19.55 -28.53
N LYS A 698 -11.73 19.23 -27.26
CA LYS A 698 -10.77 18.28 -26.66
C LYS A 698 -11.29 16.85 -26.82
N ARG A 699 -10.37 15.87 -27.05
CA ARG A 699 -10.73 14.43 -27.15
C ARG A 699 -11.20 13.88 -25.81
N ASN A 700 -10.69 14.47 -24.75
CA ASN A 700 -11.13 14.29 -23.40
C ASN A 700 -11.47 15.70 -22.88
N ILE A 701 -12.67 15.88 -22.31
CA ILE A 701 -13.02 17.14 -21.64
C ILE A 701 -12.05 17.46 -20.48
N LEU A 702 -11.28 16.44 -20.08
CA LEU A 702 -10.36 16.39 -18.97
C LEU A 702 -8.88 16.57 -19.33
N HIS A 703 -8.53 16.88 -20.59
CA HIS A 703 -7.21 17.43 -20.91
C HIS A 703 -7.27 18.96 -20.82
N PHE A 704 -7.65 19.49 -19.66
CA PHE A 704 -8.03 20.91 -19.52
C PHE A 704 -6.88 21.87 -19.83
N TRP A 705 -5.63 21.42 -19.74
CA TRP A 705 -4.44 22.28 -19.85
C TRP A 705 -3.66 22.16 -21.16
N ALA A 706 -3.74 21.02 -21.85
CA ALA A 706 -3.03 20.85 -23.11
C ALA A 706 -3.83 21.44 -24.28
N GLU A 707 -3.22 22.36 -25.02
CA GLU A 707 -3.69 22.72 -26.36
C GLU A 707 -3.71 21.43 -27.21
N PRO A 708 -4.86 21.03 -27.79
CA PRO A 708 -4.90 19.85 -28.62
C PRO A 708 -3.89 19.97 -29.76
N HIS A 709 -3.09 18.93 -30.02
CA HIS A 709 -2.14 18.94 -31.14
C HIS A 709 -2.76 19.33 -32.49
N SER A 710 -4.06 19.12 -32.67
CA SER A 710 -4.79 19.57 -33.87
C SER A 710 -4.89 21.09 -34.04
N VAL A 711 -4.84 21.89 -32.96
CA VAL A 711 -4.89 23.35 -33.04
C VAL A 711 -3.56 23.89 -33.56
N SER A 712 -2.46 23.58 -32.87
CA SER A 712 -1.12 23.99 -33.28
C SER A 712 -0.73 23.48 -34.67
N GLU A 713 -1.16 22.26 -35.02
CA GLU A 713 -1.00 21.71 -36.36
C GLU A 713 -1.81 22.50 -37.41
N PHE A 714 -3.08 22.80 -37.14
CA PHE A 714 -3.93 23.58 -38.04
C PHE A 714 -3.38 25.00 -38.26
N GLU A 715 -3.03 25.71 -37.19
CA GLU A 715 -2.47 27.06 -37.30
C GLU A 715 -1.15 27.09 -38.06
N LYS A 716 -0.34 26.02 -37.94
CA LYS A 716 0.88 25.88 -38.73
C LYS A 716 0.54 25.72 -40.22
N MET A 717 -0.38 24.82 -40.57
CA MET A 717 -0.76 24.58 -41.96
C MET A 717 -1.40 25.81 -42.62
N VAL A 718 -2.24 26.56 -41.91
CA VAL A 718 -2.84 27.80 -42.41
C VAL A 718 -1.77 28.86 -42.73
N ARG A 719 -0.73 28.96 -41.89
CA ARG A 719 0.42 29.84 -42.16
C ARG A 719 1.27 29.36 -43.33
N ASP A 720 1.56 28.06 -43.39
CA ASP A 720 2.40 27.45 -44.43
C ASP A 720 1.77 27.59 -45.83
N GLU A 721 0.43 27.59 -45.92
CA GLU A 721 -0.33 27.76 -47.17
C GLU A 721 -0.64 29.23 -47.53
N GLU A 722 -0.15 30.18 -46.73
CA GLU A 722 -0.33 31.63 -46.92
C GLU A 722 -1.81 32.07 -47.05
N ILE A 723 -2.74 31.38 -46.39
CA ILE A 723 -4.17 31.74 -46.41
C ILE A 723 -4.36 33.02 -45.61
N ALA A 724 -4.97 34.05 -46.22
CA ALA A 724 -5.14 35.35 -45.59
C ALA A 724 -6.12 35.28 -44.40
N THR A 725 -5.59 35.14 -43.18
CA THR A 725 -6.41 35.25 -41.97
C THR A 725 -6.57 36.73 -41.58
N PRO A 726 -7.77 37.21 -41.22
CA PRO A 726 -7.92 38.50 -40.57
C PRO A 726 -7.05 38.45 -39.32
N GLN A 727 -6.06 39.34 -39.24
CA GLN A 727 -5.16 39.41 -38.09
C GLN A 727 -6.01 39.52 -36.83
N THR A 728 -6.04 38.45 -36.03
CA THR A 728 -6.56 38.50 -34.67
C THR A 728 -5.62 39.42 -33.92
N ASN A 729 -6.00 40.68 -33.76
CA ASN A 729 -5.30 41.69 -32.96
C ASN A 729 -5.41 41.38 -31.44
N VAL A 730 -5.45 40.10 -31.08
CA VAL A 730 -5.62 39.57 -29.73
C VAL A 730 -4.49 38.57 -29.52
N LEU A 731 -3.32 39.08 -29.13
CA LEU A 731 -2.22 38.42 -28.39
C LEU A 731 -0.95 39.29 -28.49
N ALA A 732 -1.02 40.49 -27.91
CA ALA A 732 0.13 41.31 -27.51
C ALA A 732 -0.34 42.40 -26.51
N GLN A 733 -1.00 41.99 -25.42
CA GLN A 733 -1.15 42.79 -24.18
C GLN A 733 -1.19 41.85 -22.99
#